data_AF-A0AAI8Z6R5-F1
#
_entry.id   AF-A0AAI8Z6R5-F1
#
_cell.length_a   1.000
_cell.length_b   1.000
_cell.length_c   1.000
_cell.angle_alpha   90.00
_cell.angle_beta   90.00
_cell.angle_gamma   90.00
#
_symmetry.space_group_name_H-M   'P 1'
#
loop_
_entity.id
_entity.type
_entity.pdbx_description
1 polymer ?
#
loop_
_entity_poly.entity_id
_entity_poly.type
_entity_poly.pdbx_seq_one_letter_code
_entity_poly.pdbx_strand_id
1 'polypeptide(L)'
;MASVLPVRTNTNSTSSTASKTRKTSGSLNSIPSSSVRSASHSEGGNHLIVGHRHTHSNTSYHSSGSQSQLSATQSAQRNVRSPQKPYQRRAKPIKSQYQPSSTEKHVEYILVASFDIDRGSIMEHQYPGPVGGDEHMLAELMLPDQAHMRSQDWTIFFLHKDSGAEEEEQEPHRRWRTRRERHQSGDEEQDLSGEEAENDDSDDEGDLESDEDSENVSLDGPPLIYVLNLVNTKHDNTIKRGAMVKAMAICTRHSFLHIYKPLLLLALEQYFANPMVETLASLYDAVNSMDLSLLPRLSPFEKSILQSSDAKDLFLEKFETMIAQRMAESREQDAASAIEHQHSAAQNQSKSRYGLPRDTHEFESVINYANVPVPVKIPTAVSPETVGDFSLIKLITTFSTPHAASIVPFNPTHPHLTTSGPTTHPIIVLLNALLTQKRVIFLGHNLPSSEVAEAVLAACALASGAILRGFTRHAFPYTDLTKIDDLLKVPGFIAGVTNPAFAHKTEWWDIMCDISTGRIRISNHIEQAQLTEGVVFFHQNTHQTNTAAAGGQGGISALGASLSAGLGGNNAHSGASAGDATGDGAFMQSVLAAINERHGENAIRAKFRKWVVKFTRLAASFEETVYGASALDIHNPDSPKTNFPPSEDSPIEASKELPPEVTGHGYVWPSAQAKNNELASNATRIEGWRNTRSYYNFIQDLATYYVHRPVKQLDLQHLHDRLAKLRLGHEQSANIYFALCNSIHSEQEISQLLSVIANGVWEYKAASNSGQPGLMYIGMGLLHPRMEVREEVAEFLGRIREHEAGRHFWSQLARFIRIAWERTMNLRVERLEKLERLDEK
;
A
#
# COMPACT_ATOMS: atom_id res chain seq x y z
N MET A 1 0.81 -23.54 -42.45
CA MET A 1 0.68 -23.42 -43.92
C MET A 1 0.15 -22.02 -44.25
N ALA A 2 0.30 -21.53 -45.48
CA ALA A 2 0.01 -20.12 -45.81
C ALA A 2 -1.25 -19.94 -46.69
N SER A 3 -2.12 -19.00 -46.30
CA SER A 3 -3.11 -18.29 -47.14
C SER A 3 -3.93 -17.31 -46.27
N VAL A 4 -4.59 -16.25 -46.77
CA VAL A 4 -4.39 -15.37 -47.95
C VAL A 4 -5.08 -14.03 -47.59
N LEU A 5 -4.53 -12.88 -48.01
CA LEU A 5 -5.19 -11.56 -47.88
C LEU A 5 -5.95 -11.18 -49.17
N PRO A 6 -7.18 -10.65 -49.09
CA PRO A 6 -7.79 -9.89 -50.18
C PRO A 6 -7.32 -8.42 -50.19
N VAL A 7 -7.30 -7.80 -51.38
CA VAL A 7 -6.83 -6.42 -51.61
C VAL A 7 -7.79 -5.70 -52.56
N ARG A 8 -7.80 -4.35 -52.53
CA ARG A 8 -8.47 -3.36 -53.42
C ARG A 8 -9.79 -2.79 -52.86
N THR A 9 -10.23 -1.57 -53.22
CA THR A 9 -9.71 -0.62 -54.25
C THR A 9 -9.81 0.84 -53.80
N ASN A 10 -9.05 1.73 -54.42
CA ASN A 10 -9.05 3.18 -54.17
C ASN A 10 -9.75 3.93 -55.32
N THR A 11 -10.52 5.00 -55.05
CA THR A 11 -11.06 5.90 -56.10
C THR A 11 -11.11 7.37 -55.65
N ASN A 12 -10.51 8.21 -56.50
CA ASN A 12 -10.49 9.69 -56.56
C ASN A 12 -11.85 10.39 -56.35
N SER A 13 -11.97 11.68 -55.97
CA SER A 13 -11.01 12.72 -55.48
C SER A 13 -11.84 13.87 -54.79
N THR A 14 -11.55 15.18 -54.68
CA THR A 14 -10.66 16.16 -55.36
C THR A 14 -10.53 17.48 -54.55
N SER A 15 -9.52 18.32 -54.86
CA SER A 15 -9.42 19.81 -54.74
C SER A 15 -10.24 20.59 -53.68
N SER A 16 -9.72 21.62 -52.99
CA SER A 16 -8.40 22.29 -52.87
C SER A 16 -8.46 23.18 -51.59
N THR A 17 -7.47 23.94 -51.10
CA THR A 17 -6.23 24.53 -51.66
C THR A 17 -5.14 24.55 -50.56
N ALA A 18 -3.89 24.92 -50.87
CA ALA A 18 -2.73 24.68 -49.99
C ALA A 18 -1.93 25.94 -49.60
N SER A 19 -1.24 25.86 -48.46
CA SER A 19 0.02 26.58 -48.21
C SER A 19 1.08 25.66 -47.58
N LYS A 20 2.35 25.98 -47.83
CA LYS A 20 3.57 25.22 -47.46
C LYS A 20 4.23 25.95 -46.26
N THR A 21 5.15 25.45 -45.44
CA THR A 21 5.99 24.22 -45.32
C THR A 21 6.45 24.13 -43.84
N ARG A 22 7.04 23.07 -43.27
CA ARG A 22 8.27 22.32 -43.66
C ARG A 22 8.32 20.96 -42.94
N LYS A 23 9.15 20.02 -43.39
CA LYS A 23 9.25 18.64 -42.84
C LYS A 23 10.57 18.38 -42.11
N THR A 24 10.50 17.61 -41.04
CA THR A 24 11.48 16.58 -40.61
C THR A 24 10.68 15.45 -39.94
N SER A 25 10.30 14.37 -40.66
CA SER A 25 11.06 13.11 -40.70
C SER A 25 11.38 12.54 -39.31
N GLY A 26 10.50 11.67 -38.80
CA GLY A 26 10.82 10.79 -37.67
C GLY A 26 11.26 9.40 -38.14
N SER A 27 11.65 8.56 -37.19
CA SER A 27 11.69 7.11 -37.39
C SER A 27 11.18 6.41 -36.13
N LEU A 28 10.24 5.47 -36.30
CA LEU A 28 10.09 4.36 -35.37
C LEU A 28 11.33 3.46 -35.51
N ASN A 29 11.67 2.69 -34.47
CA ASN A 29 12.42 1.45 -34.63
C ASN A 29 12.05 0.48 -33.51
N SER A 30 12.17 -0.80 -33.80
CA SER A 30 11.54 -1.89 -33.04
C SER A 30 12.52 -2.70 -32.18
N ILE A 31 11.94 -3.40 -31.22
CA ILE A 31 12.50 -4.55 -30.49
C ILE A 31 13.34 -5.46 -31.40
N PRO A 32 14.56 -5.86 -31.00
CA PRO A 32 15.19 -7.09 -31.45
C PRO A 32 14.90 -8.23 -30.46
N SER A 33 14.44 -9.36 -30.97
CA SER A 33 14.43 -10.64 -30.24
C SER A 33 15.49 -11.58 -30.85
N SER A 34 16.16 -12.37 -30.01
CA SER A 34 17.22 -13.30 -30.46
C SER A 34 17.04 -14.68 -29.85
N SER A 35 17.17 -15.70 -30.70
CA SER A 35 16.85 -17.10 -30.36
C SER A 35 18.10 -17.96 -30.12
N VAL A 36 17.90 -18.99 -29.32
CA VAL A 36 18.78 -20.12 -29.00
C VAL A 36 19.63 -20.61 -30.20
N ARG A 37 20.91 -20.88 -29.94
CA ARG A 37 21.64 -21.99 -30.59
C ARG A 37 22.52 -22.73 -29.58
N SER A 38 22.65 -24.04 -29.81
CA SER A 38 23.42 -24.97 -28.99
C SER A 38 24.72 -25.39 -29.70
N ALA A 39 25.72 -25.76 -28.90
CA ALA A 39 26.92 -26.46 -29.35
C ALA A 39 27.40 -27.39 -28.23
N SER A 40 27.93 -28.56 -28.59
CA SER A 40 28.43 -29.58 -27.67
C SER A 40 29.91 -29.87 -27.94
N HIS A 41 30.71 -30.04 -26.89
CA HIS A 41 32.00 -30.74 -26.95
C HIS A 41 32.34 -31.36 -25.58
N SER A 42 33.39 -32.18 -25.54
CA SER A 42 33.58 -33.23 -24.53
C SER A 42 35.03 -33.40 -24.10
N GLU A 43 35.19 -34.11 -22.97
CA GLU A 43 36.42 -34.76 -22.44
C GLU A 43 37.54 -33.90 -21.80
N GLY A 44 37.90 -34.30 -20.57
CA GLY A 44 39.31 -34.56 -20.23
C GLY A 44 40.04 -33.60 -19.29
N GLY A 45 40.37 -34.06 -18.06
CA GLY A 45 41.38 -33.39 -17.22
C GLY A 45 41.31 -33.70 -15.72
N ASN A 46 42.10 -34.66 -15.24
CA ASN A 46 42.34 -34.87 -13.80
C ASN A 46 43.41 -33.89 -13.28
N HIS A 47 43.26 -33.41 -12.04
CA HIS A 47 44.38 -33.53 -11.08
C HIS A 47 43.95 -33.52 -9.61
N LEU A 48 44.51 -34.44 -8.83
CA LEU A 48 44.45 -34.50 -7.37
C LEU A 48 45.72 -33.85 -6.78
N ILE A 49 45.58 -33.15 -5.65
CA ILE A 49 46.65 -32.91 -4.65
C ILE A 49 46.04 -33.08 -3.24
N VAL A 50 46.84 -33.57 -2.28
CA VAL A 50 46.44 -33.96 -0.92
C VAL A 50 47.34 -33.27 0.11
N GLY A 51 46.78 -32.85 1.26
CA GLY A 51 47.54 -32.34 2.42
C GLY A 51 46.62 -31.98 3.60
N HIS A 52 46.22 -32.93 4.45
CA HIS A 52 46.86 -33.36 5.71
C HIS A 52 46.82 -32.38 6.91
N ARG A 53 46.36 -32.90 8.06
CA ARG A 53 46.45 -32.29 9.40
C ARG A 53 47.90 -32.25 9.93
N HIS A 54 48.18 -31.36 10.88
CA HIS A 54 48.71 -31.66 12.24
C HIS A 54 48.87 -30.31 13.00
N THR A 55 48.11 -30.00 14.06
CA THR A 55 48.31 -30.39 15.49
C THR A 55 49.73 -30.16 16.04
N HIS A 56 49.91 -29.15 16.89
CA HIS A 56 50.94 -29.13 17.93
C HIS A 56 50.41 -28.46 19.21
N SER A 57 50.88 -28.95 20.36
CA SER A 57 50.61 -28.44 21.70
C SER A 57 51.91 -27.95 22.35
N ASN A 58 51.81 -27.16 23.42
CA ASN A 58 52.86 -27.14 24.44
C ASN A 58 52.35 -26.67 25.81
N THR A 59 53.12 -26.94 26.86
CA THR A 59 52.71 -26.86 28.28
C THR A 59 53.73 -26.13 29.17
N SER A 60 53.26 -25.49 30.26
CA SER A 60 54.00 -25.15 31.51
C SER A 60 53.22 -24.12 32.34
N TYR A 61 53.49 -23.86 33.63
CA TYR A 61 53.71 -24.76 34.79
C TYR A 61 53.69 -23.89 36.08
N HIS A 62 52.88 -24.22 37.10
CA HIS A 62 53.06 -23.83 38.53
C HIS A 62 53.04 -22.30 38.89
N SER A 63 52.87 -21.81 40.14
CA SER A 63 52.54 -22.42 41.45
C SER A 63 51.99 -21.41 42.51
N SER A 64 51.13 -21.93 43.41
CA SER A 64 51.08 -21.75 44.89
C SER A 64 50.71 -20.43 45.61
N GLY A 65 49.88 -20.58 46.66
CA GLY A 65 49.65 -19.64 47.78
C GLY A 65 48.15 -19.58 48.17
N SER A 66 47.61 -20.34 49.15
CA SER A 66 47.61 -20.14 50.62
C SER A 66 46.93 -18.84 51.10
N GLN A 67 46.02 -18.79 52.09
CA GLN A 67 45.76 -19.71 53.21
C GLN A 67 44.38 -19.49 53.90
N SER A 68 43.88 -20.46 54.69
CA SER A 68 42.78 -20.40 55.73
C SER A 68 41.37 -19.85 55.36
N GLN A 69 40.25 -20.58 55.50
CA GLN A 69 39.55 -21.12 56.71
C GLN A 69 38.97 -20.03 57.63
N LEU A 70 37.75 -20.08 58.17
CA LEU A 70 36.84 -21.18 58.59
C LEU A 70 35.39 -20.93 58.04
N SER A 71 34.46 -21.85 57.73
CA SER A 71 34.11 -23.23 58.16
C SER A 71 32.92 -23.33 59.14
N ALA A 72 31.69 -23.48 58.62
CA ALA A 72 30.53 -24.00 59.35
C ALA A 72 29.54 -24.75 58.41
N THR A 73 29.26 -26.02 58.78
CA THR A 73 28.28 -27.00 58.24
C THR A 73 27.08 -26.44 57.45
N GLN A 74 26.89 -26.79 56.17
CA GLN A 74 26.37 -28.05 55.61
C GLN A 74 24.86 -28.37 55.88
N SER A 75 24.07 -28.32 54.80
CA SER A 75 22.98 -29.28 54.53
C SER A 75 22.95 -29.55 53.03
N ALA A 76 23.00 -30.82 52.59
CA ALA A 76 23.25 -31.17 51.19
C ALA A 76 21.96 -31.34 50.37
N GLN A 77 21.92 -30.69 49.20
CA GLN A 77 21.00 -31.02 48.10
C GLN A 77 21.81 -31.18 46.80
N ARG A 78 21.36 -32.07 45.90
CA ARG A 78 22.07 -32.42 44.68
C ARG A 78 21.98 -31.29 43.65
N ASN A 79 23.13 -30.87 43.11
CA ASN A 79 23.17 -29.99 41.93
C ASN A 79 22.55 -30.71 40.72
N VAL A 80 21.34 -30.29 40.33
CA VAL A 80 20.84 -30.49 38.98
C VAL A 80 21.55 -29.50 38.06
N ARG A 81 22.06 -29.96 36.93
CA ARG A 81 22.77 -29.14 35.94
C ARG A 81 21.79 -28.17 35.30
N SER A 82 21.87 -26.88 35.65
CA SER A 82 21.02 -25.83 35.06
C SER A 82 21.22 -25.78 33.54
N PRO A 83 20.14 -25.70 32.72
CA PRO A 83 20.27 -25.55 31.28
C PRO A 83 21.12 -24.33 30.91
N GLN A 84 21.98 -24.48 29.91
CA GLN A 84 22.69 -23.33 29.34
C GLN A 84 21.65 -22.41 28.69
N LYS A 85 21.69 -21.11 29.01
CA LYS A 85 20.89 -20.13 28.27
C LYS A 85 21.27 -20.22 26.78
N PRO A 86 20.31 -20.20 25.84
CA PRO A 86 20.64 -20.14 24.43
C PRO A 86 21.45 -18.86 24.15
N TYR A 87 22.38 -18.94 23.20
CA TYR A 87 23.09 -17.75 22.71
C TYR A 87 22.06 -16.80 22.09
N GLN A 88 21.73 -15.71 22.78
CA GLN A 88 21.03 -14.60 22.16
C GLN A 88 21.96 -14.01 21.09
N ARG A 89 21.66 -14.27 19.82
CA ARG A 89 22.14 -13.42 18.73
C ARG A 89 21.76 -11.98 19.10
N ARG A 90 22.71 -11.03 19.00
CA ARG A 90 22.35 -9.61 19.04
C ARG A 90 21.31 -9.40 17.92
N ALA A 91 20.12 -8.92 18.27
CA ALA A 91 19.16 -8.48 17.27
C ALA A 91 19.80 -7.38 16.43
N LYS A 92 19.44 -7.29 15.14
CA LYS A 92 19.84 -6.14 14.31
C LYS A 92 19.33 -4.85 14.96
N PRO A 93 20.06 -3.72 14.87
CA PRO A 93 19.52 -2.43 15.30
C PRO A 93 18.23 -2.12 14.52
N ILE A 94 17.28 -1.42 15.14
CA ILE A 94 16.05 -1.02 14.46
C ILE A 94 16.28 0.38 13.91
N LYS A 95 16.13 0.54 12.60
CA LYS A 95 16.23 1.85 11.95
C LYS A 95 15.02 2.70 12.35
N SER A 96 15.25 3.96 12.70
CA SER A 96 14.18 4.96 12.78
C SER A 96 13.57 5.18 11.39
N GLN A 97 12.27 5.51 11.34
CA GLN A 97 11.64 6.04 10.14
C GLN A 97 12.12 7.47 9.83
N TYR A 98 12.52 8.24 10.86
CA TYR A 98 13.02 9.61 10.71
C TYR A 98 14.34 9.75 11.49
N GLN A 99 15.46 9.53 10.81
CA GLN A 99 16.78 9.59 11.44
C GLN A 99 17.10 11.02 11.92
N PRO A 100 17.70 11.21 13.13
CA PRO A 100 18.11 12.53 13.63
C PRO A 100 19.10 13.28 12.73
N SER A 101 19.87 12.54 11.94
CA SER A 101 20.88 13.01 10.98
C SER A 101 20.33 13.28 9.59
N SER A 102 19.03 13.07 9.35
CA SER A 102 18.42 13.31 8.03
C SER A 102 18.43 14.79 7.68
N THR A 103 18.76 15.09 6.42
CA THR A 103 18.59 16.44 5.84
C THR A 103 17.15 16.72 5.42
N GLU A 104 16.25 15.72 5.46
CA GLU A 104 14.85 15.89 5.12
C GLU A 104 14.08 16.63 6.22
N LYS A 105 13.48 17.75 5.84
CA LYS A 105 12.68 18.62 6.72
C LYS A 105 11.23 18.18 6.75
N HIS A 106 10.58 18.33 7.92
CA HIS A 106 9.15 18.06 8.09
C HIS A 106 8.26 19.07 7.32
N VAL A 107 8.73 20.31 7.15
CA VAL A 107 8.06 21.38 6.41
C VAL A 107 9.06 22.06 5.49
N GLU A 108 8.71 22.17 4.20
CA GLU A 108 9.53 22.81 3.18
C GLU A 108 9.30 24.32 3.11
N TYR A 109 8.03 24.76 3.19
CA TYR A 109 7.64 26.17 3.10
C TYR A 109 6.50 26.51 4.06
N ILE A 110 6.44 27.78 4.44
CA ILE A 110 5.30 28.42 5.09
C ILE A 110 4.94 29.66 4.27
N LEU A 111 3.65 29.76 3.92
CA LEU A 111 3.11 30.78 3.02
C LEU A 111 2.05 31.60 3.75
N VAL A 112 1.95 32.89 3.43
CA VAL A 112 0.85 33.76 3.87
C VAL A 112 0.31 34.55 2.68
N ALA A 113 -0.99 34.45 2.46
CA ALA A 113 -1.73 35.23 1.47
C ALA A 113 -2.77 36.14 2.13
N SER A 114 -3.14 37.24 1.47
CA SER A 114 -4.23 38.11 1.89
C SER A 114 -5.03 38.65 0.71
N PHE A 115 -6.24 39.14 1.01
CA PHE A 115 -7.11 39.73 0.00
C PHE A 115 -6.95 41.27 -0.02
N ASP A 116 -6.34 41.79 -1.08
CA ASP A 116 -6.28 43.21 -1.39
C ASP A 116 -7.52 43.63 -2.20
N ILE A 117 -8.03 44.84 -1.93
CA ILE A 117 -9.29 45.33 -2.53
C ILE A 117 -9.11 45.77 -3.98
N ASP A 118 -7.92 46.28 -4.30
CA ASP A 118 -7.57 46.91 -5.57
C ASP A 118 -6.74 45.93 -6.46
N ARG A 119 -6.08 44.93 -5.85
CA ARG A 119 -5.27 43.88 -6.54
C ARG A 119 -5.85 42.46 -6.50
N GLY A 120 -6.80 42.14 -5.61
CA GLY A 120 -7.30 40.77 -5.42
C GLY A 120 -6.42 39.93 -4.48
N SER A 121 -6.39 38.62 -4.70
CA SER A 121 -5.59 37.69 -3.88
C SER A 121 -4.09 37.90 -4.11
N ILE A 122 -3.33 38.15 -3.05
CA ILE A 122 -1.88 38.38 -3.11
C ILE A 122 -1.13 37.51 -2.10
N MET A 123 0.08 37.08 -2.45
CA MET A 123 1.04 36.51 -1.51
C MET A 123 1.67 37.67 -0.71
N GLU A 124 1.60 37.62 0.63
CA GLU A 124 2.25 38.62 1.51
C GLU A 124 3.68 38.22 1.85
N HIS A 125 3.87 37.00 2.33
CA HIS A 125 5.14 36.51 2.86
C HIS A 125 5.31 35.01 2.60
N GLN A 126 6.56 34.61 2.40
CA GLN A 126 6.98 33.23 2.15
C GLN A 126 8.27 32.96 2.94
N TYR A 127 8.42 31.76 3.49
CA TYR A 127 9.61 31.34 4.25
C TYR A 127 9.89 29.86 4.01
N PRO A 128 11.15 29.40 3.88
CA PRO A 128 12.41 30.14 4.00
C PRO A 128 12.79 30.97 2.77
N GLY A 129 12.10 30.78 1.65
CA GLY A 129 12.26 31.52 0.40
C GLY A 129 10.98 31.49 -0.43
N PRO A 130 10.97 32.08 -1.63
CA PRO A 130 9.83 31.99 -2.53
C PRO A 130 9.63 30.54 -3.00
N VAL A 131 8.39 30.10 -3.09
CA VAL A 131 8.04 28.80 -3.69
C VAL A 131 7.96 28.94 -5.22
N GLY A 132 8.36 27.91 -5.95
CA GLY A 132 8.29 27.91 -7.41
C GLY A 132 6.85 27.89 -7.93
N GLY A 133 6.60 28.61 -9.04
CA GLY A 133 5.31 28.69 -9.71
C GLY A 133 4.77 30.12 -9.83
N ASP A 134 3.46 30.25 -10.04
CA ASP A 134 2.76 31.53 -10.09
C ASP A 134 2.19 31.88 -8.70
N GLU A 135 2.72 32.93 -8.08
CA GLU A 135 2.31 33.42 -6.76
C GLU A 135 0.82 33.85 -6.69
N HIS A 136 0.25 34.34 -7.80
CA HIS A 136 -1.14 34.76 -7.88
C HIS A 136 -2.06 33.53 -7.85
N MET A 137 -1.80 32.57 -8.74
CA MET A 137 -2.55 31.30 -8.79
C MET A 137 -2.42 30.49 -7.50
N LEU A 138 -1.39 30.75 -6.69
CA LEU A 138 -1.21 30.15 -5.37
C LEU A 138 -1.98 30.90 -4.27
N ALA A 139 -1.94 32.24 -4.28
CA ALA A 139 -2.74 33.07 -3.38
C ALA A 139 -4.26 32.86 -3.58
N GLU A 140 -4.71 32.59 -4.81
CA GLU A 140 -6.11 32.24 -5.11
C GLU A 140 -6.52 30.89 -4.50
N LEU A 141 -5.69 29.85 -4.56
CA LEU A 141 -5.97 28.56 -3.88
C LEU A 141 -5.94 28.68 -2.35
N MET A 142 -5.17 29.63 -1.80
CA MET A 142 -5.15 29.95 -0.38
C MET A 142 -6.38 30.77 0.08
N LEU A 143 -7.12 31.42 -0.83
CA LEU A 143 -8.23 32.32 -0.53
C LEU A 143 -9.49 31.89 -1.31
N PRO A 144 -10.14 30.79 -0.91
CA PRO A 144 -11.16 30.11 -1.70
C PRO A 144 -12.44 30.94 -1.87
N ASP A 145 -13.20 30.59 -2.91
CA ASP A 145 -14.53 31.14 -3.20
C ASP A 145 -15.40 31.13 -1.93
N GLN A 146 -16.01 32.28 -1.63
CA GLN A 146 -16.85 32.55 -0.44
C GLN A 146 -16.13 32.59 0.94
N ALA A 147 -14.79 32.52 1.03
CA ALA A 147 -14.08 32.56 2.34
C ALA A 147 -14.50 33.72 3.26
N HIS A 148 -14.75 34.90 2.69
CA HIS A 148 -15.20 36.10 3.41
C HIS A 148 -16.58 35.97 4.07
N MET A 149 -17.39 34.97 3.70
CA MET A 149 -18.69 34.67 4.32
C MET A 149 -18.56 33.85 5.61
N ARG A 150 -17.35 33.39 5.95
CA ARG A 150 -17.04 32.56 7.13
C ARG A 150 -15.98 33.24 7.97
N SER A 151 -16.02 33.05 9.28
CA SER A 151 -14.94 33.47 10.18
C SER A 151 -13.66 32.65 9.96
N GLN A 152 -13.81 31.39 9.57
CA GLN A 152 -12.74 30.45 9.28
C GLN A 152 -13.16 29.46 8.18
N ASP A 153 -12.21 29.07 7.34
CA ASP A 153 -12.32 27.91 6.43
C ASP A 153 -10.94 27.24 6.31
N TRP A 154 -10.89 26.00 5.83
CA TRP A 154 -9.65 25.25 5.64
C TRP A 154 -9.61 24.71 4.21
N THR A 155 -8.47 24.84 3.52
CA THR A 155 -8.25 24.16 2.23
C THR A 155 -7.06 23.22 2.29
N ILE A 156 -7.12 22.18 1.46
CA ILE A 156 -5.99 21.32 1.14
C ILE A 156 -5.82 21.37 -0.37
N PHE A 157 -4.59 21.60 -0.82
CA PHE A 157 -4.20 21.48 -2.23
C PHE A 157 -2.78 20.92 -2.31
N PHE A 158 -2.40 20.43 -3.47
CA PHE A 158 -1.10 19.78 -3.69
C PHE A 158 -0.25 20.63 -4.63
N LEU A 159 1.06 20.66 -4.38
CA LEU A 159 2.04 21.23 -5.28
C LEU A 159 2.87 20.08 -5.89
N HIS A 160 2.91 20.06 -7.22
CA HIS A 160 3.79 19.18 -7.98
C HIS A 160 5.11 19.94 -8.20
N LYS A 161 6.20 19.47 -7.59
CA LYS A 161 7.54 20.02 -7.85
C LYS A 161 7.93 19.69 -9.29
N ASP A 162 8.36 20.68 -10.07
CA ASP A 162 8.77 20.49 -11.46
C ASP A 162 9.96 19.52 -11.56
N SER A 163 9.79 18.42 -12.30
CA SER A 163 10.76 17.32 -12.38
C SER A 163 12.16 17.76 -12.82
N GLY A 164 12.26 18.80 -13.64
CA GLY A 164 13.54 19.28 -14.20
C GLY A 164 14.53 19.80 -13.16
N ALA A 165 14.07 20.25 -11.99
CA ALA A 165 14.95 20.72 -10.93
C ALA A 165 15.75 19.58 -10.25
N GLU A 166 15.22 18.35 -10.25
CA GLU A 166 15.90 17.20 -9.63
C GLU A 166 16.72 16.38 -10.62
N GLU A 167 16.56 16.54 -11.94
CA GLU A 167 17.40 15.85 -12.91
C GLU A 167 18.85 16.33 -12.84
N GLU A 168 19.10 17.64 -12.66
CA GLU A 168 20.45 18.19 -12.44
C GLU A 168 21.06 17.77 -11.09
N GLU A 169 20.25 17.64 -10.03
CA GLU A 169 20.73 17.22 -8.69
C GLU A 169 20.95 15.69 -8.57
N GLN A 170 20.17 14.85 -9.27
CA GLN A 170 20.27 13.39 -9.19
C GLN A 170 21.26 12.76 -10.19
N GLU A 171 21.61 13.47 -11.27
CA GLU A 171 22.67 13.11 -12.24
C GLU A 171 23.96 12.56 -11.56
N PRO A 172 24.60 13.26 -10.59
CA PRO A 172 25.82 12.75 -9.94
C PRO A 172 25.61 11.45 -9.16
N HIS A 173 24.50 11.29 -8.44
CA HIS A 173 24.21 10.06 -7.69
C HIS A 173 23.91 8.86 -8.60
N ARG A 174 23.26 9.08 -9.75
CA ARG A 174 23.09 8.03 -10.78
C ARG A 174 24.43 7.63 -11.38
N ARG A 175 25.28 8.58 -11.77
CA ARG A 175 26.63 8.32 -12.29
C ARG A 175 27.49 7.53 -11.30
N TRP A 176 27.41 7.84 -10.01
CA TRP A 176 28.13 7.10 -8.96
C TRP A 176 27.64 5.65 -8.82
N ARG A 177 26.31 5.42 -8.79
CA ARG A 177 25.75 4.04 -8.74
C ARG A 177 26.17 3.22 -9.95
N THR A 178 26.01 3.72 -11.18
CA THR A 178 26.40 2.98 -12.39
C THR A 178 27.91 2.70 -12.47
N ARG A 179 28.75 3.56 -11.86
CA ARG A 179 30.19 3.27 -11.72
C ARG A 179 30.45 2.15 -10.71
N ARG A 180 29.75 2.13 -9.58
CA ARG A 180 29.84 1.08 -8.54
C ARG A 180 29.31 -0.28 -9.04
N GLU A 181 28.24 -0.29 -9.84
CA GLU A 181 27.70 -1.48 -10.50
C GLU A 181 28.71 -2.09 -11.49
N ARG A 182 29.35 -1.26 -12.34
CA ARG A 182 30.42 -1.72 -13.24
C ARG A 182 31.62 -2.33 -12.50
N HIS A 183 32.01 -1.76 -11.37
CA HIS A 183 33.07 -2.35 -10.52
C HIS A 183 32.68 -3.69 -9.88
N GLN A 184 31.37 -4.00 -9.76
CA GLN A 184 30.89 -5.29 -9.26
C GLN A 184 30.61 -6.33 -10.35
N SER A 185 30.40 -5.93 -11.62
CA SER A 185 30.18 -6.88 -12.73
C SER A 185 31.46 -7.54 -13.24
N GLY A 186 32.64 -6.94 -12.97
CA GLY A 186 33.95 -7.51 -13.33
C GLY A 186 34.39 -7.25 -14.78
N ASP A 187 33.70 -6.38 -15.51
CA ASP A 187 34.06 -6.01 -16.88
C ASP A 187 35.16 -4.92 -16.92
N GLU A 188 36.42 -5.32 -16.73
CA GLU A 188 37.59 -4.46 -16.97
C GLU A 188 37.89 -4.31 -18.47
N GLU A 189 37.23 -3.36 -19.16
CA GLU A 189 37.72 -2.86 -20.45
C GLU A 189 38.96 -1.97 -20.24
N GLN A 190 40.09 -2.34 -20.86
CA GLN A 190 41.37 -1.61 -20.73
C GLN A 190 41.42 -0.33 -21.58
N ASP A 191 40.89 0.78 -21.06
CA ASP A 191 41.13 2.11 -21.62
C ASP A 191 42.53 2.65 -21.21
N LEU A 192 43.50 2.51 -22.11
CA LEU A 192 44.88 2.98 -21.94
C LEU A 192 45.05 4.46 -22.35
N SER A 193 44.94 5.41 -21.41
CA SER A 193 45.72 6.66 -21.45
C SER A 193 45.60 7.52 -20.18
N GLY A 194 46.71 8.15 -19.77
CA GLY A 194 46.71 9.33 -18.90
C GLY A 194 47.17 9.12 -17.46
N GLU A 195 48.37 9.65 -17.16
CA GLU A 195 48.79 10.06 -15.81
C GLU A 195 47.86 11.20 -15.32
N GLU A 196 47.71 11.55 -14.04
CA GLU A 196 48.68 11.52 -12.92
C GLU A 196 48.09 10.91 -11.63
N ALA A 197 48.92 10.72 -10.60
CA ALA A 197 48.53 10.17 -9.31
C ALA A 197 49.01 11.07 -8.15
N GLU A 198 48.12 11.32 -7.19
CA GLU A 198 48.47 11.68 -5.80
C GLU A 198 47.73 10.74 -4.85
N ASN A 199 48.38 10.38 -3.75
CA ASN A 199 47.86 9.41 -2.77
C ASN A 199 47.01 10.12 -1.70
N ASP A 200 45.99 9.44 -1.21
CA ASP A 200 45.60 9.55 0.20
C ASP A 200 45.19 8.15 0.70
N ASP A 201 46.01 7.55 1.57
CA ASP A 201 45.74 6.25 2.19
C ASP A 201 44.94 6.48 3.48
N SER A 202 43.63 6.23 3.43
CA SER A 202 42.77 6.16 4.62
C SER A 202 42.02 4.83 4.65
N ASP A 203 42.47 3.91 5.50
CA ASP A 203 41.81 2.62 5.77
C ASP A 203 40.42 2.83 6.41
N ASP A 204 39.36 2.79 5.60
CA ASP A 204 37.97 2.74 6.08
C ASP A 204 37.45 1.29 6.00
N GLU A 205 37.69 0.50 7.06
CA GLU A 205 37.17 -0.88 7.18
C GLU A 205 35.64 -0.90 7.43
N GLY A 206 34.90 -0.57 6.38
CA GLY A 206 33.67 -1.25 6.00
C GLY A 206 32.42 -0.99 6.84
N ASP A 207 31.56 -0.12 6.31
CA ASP A 207 30.12 -0.29 6.45
C ASP A 207 29.53 -0.86 5.14
N LEU A 208 29.10 -2.12 5.18
CA LEU A 208 28.31 -2.73 4.10
C LEU A 208 26.87 -2.23 4.22
N GLU A 209 26.64 -1.00 3.74
CA GLU A 209 25.31 -0.43 3.57
C GLU A 209 24.40 -1.41 2.84
N SER A 210 23.50 -2.06 3.58
CA SER A 210 22.46 -2.92 3.01
C SER A 210 21.46 -2.04 2.25
N ASP A 211 21.21 -2.35 0.97
CA ASP A 211 20.36 -1.57 0.02
C ASP A 211 18.87 -1.41 0.40
N GLU A 212 18.50 -1.60 1.67
CA GLU A 212 17.18 -1.31 2.26
C GLU A 212 16.74 0.16 2.03
N ASP A 213 17.67 1.09 1.84
CA ASP A 213 17.38 2.50 1.59
C ASP A 213 17.04 2.80 0.11
N SER A 214 16.94 1.76 -0.74
CA SER A 214 16.26 1.82 -2.04
C SER A 214 14.73 1.84 -1.95
N GLU A 215 14.13 1.48 -0.80
CA GLU A 215 12.68 1.38 -0.58
C GLU A 215 11.87 2.66 -0.89
N ASN A 216 12.52 3.84 -0.91
CA ASN A 216 11.86 5.15 -1.04
C ASN A 216 12.00 5.80 -2.44
N VAL A 217 12.54 5.11 -3.46
CA VAL A 217 12.61 5.68 -4.82
C VAL A 217 11.20 5.70 -5.45
N SER A 218 10.49 6.82 -5.29
CA SER A 218 9.16 7.03 -5.86
C SER A 218 9.21 7.11 -7.40
N LEU A 219 9.04 5.97 -8.06
CA LEU A 219 8.94 5.80 -9.53
C LEU A 219 7.81 6.60 -10.20
N ASP A 220 6.94 7.22 -9.40
CA ASP A 220 5.77 8.00 -9.78
C ASP A 220 6.09 9.50 -10.03
N GLY A 221 7.38 9.86 -10.00
CA GLY A 221 7.88 11.25 -10.05
C GLY A 221 8.20 11.82 -8.66
N PRO A 222 8.69 13.09 -8.58
CA PRO A 222 9.06 13.74 -7.32
C PRO A 222 7.93 13.71 -6.29
N PRO A 223 8.23 13.75 -4.97
CA PRO A 223 7.21 13.66 -3.93
C PRO A 223 6.19 14.80 -4.03
N LEU A 224 4.92 14.50 -3.78
CA LEU A 224 3.89 15.53 -3.67
C LEU A 224 4.12 16.36 -2.41
N ILE A 225 4.11 17.69 -2.56
CA ILE A 225 4.08 18.60 -1.41
C ILE A 225 2.61 18.87 -1.10
N TYR A 226 2.15 18.39 0.06
CA TYR A 226 0.81 18.62 0.56
C TYR A 226 0.76 19.98 1.26
N VAL A 227 -0.25 20.80 0.94
CA VAL A 227 -0.43 22.11 1.56
C VAL A 227 -1.68 22.09 2.44
N LEU A 228 -1.49 22.28 3.75
CA LEU A 228 -2.57 22.57 4.68
C LEU A 228 -2.70 24.09 4.81
N ASN A 229 -3.83 24.65 4.41
CA ASN A 229 -4.10 26.08 4.46
C ASN A 229 -5.26 26.40 5.41
N LEU A 230 -5.06 27.42 6.25
CA LEU A 230 -6.04 27.99 7.16
C LEU A 230 -6.39 29.41 6.72
N VAL A 231 -7.67 29.69 6.55
CA VAL A 231 -8.19 31.03 6.22
C VAL A 231 -8.96 31.60 7.41
N ASN A 232 -8.78 32.89 7.71
CA ASN A 232 -9.43 33.56 8.84
C ASN A 232 -9.88 34.98 8.43
N THR A 233 -11.15 35.30 8.73
CA THR A 233 -11.80 36.57 8.39
C THR A 233 -12.12 37.36 9.66
N LYS A 234 -11.25 38.32 10.01
CA LYS A 234 -11.50 39.25 11.12
C LYS A 234 -12.28 40.47 10.62
N HIS A 235 -13.49 40.65 11.13
CA HIS A 235 -14.33 41.81 10.80
C HIS A 235 -13.83 43.07 11.52
N ASP A 236 -13.60 44.14 10.77
CA ASP A 236 -13.04 45.40 11.25
C ASP A 236 -13.63 46.58 10.46
N ASN A 237 -14.46 47.38 11.14
CA ASN A 237 -15.16 48.53 10.57
C ASN A 237 -14.26 49.73 10.28
N THR A 238 -12.98 49.70 10.67
CA THR A 238 -12.01 50.78 10.36
C THR A 238 -11.42 50.65 8.94
N ILE A 239 -11.60 49.50 8.29
CA ILE A 239 -10.99 49.15 7.00
C ILE A 239 -12.04 49.21 5.87
N LYS A 240 -11.63 49.64 4.67
CA LYS A 240 -12.48 49.91 3.48
C LYS A 240 -13.61 48.88 3.18
N ARG A 241 -13.43 47.60 3.52
CA ARG A 241 -14.41 46.51 3.28
C ARG A 241 -15.13 45.98 4.53
N GLY A 242 -14.85 46.49 5.72
CA GLY A 242 -15.44 45.98 6.97
C GLY A 242 -14.84 44.65 7.48
N ALA A 243 -13.85 44.08 6.78
CA ALA A 243 -13.14 42.87 7.19
C ALA A 243 -11.74 42.76 6.57
N MET A 244 -10.84 42.07 7.27
CA MET A 244 -9.57 41.54 6.76
C MET A 244 -9.68 40.03 6.57
N VAL A 245 -9.28 39.53 5.40
CA VAL A 245 -9.12 38.09 5.13
C VAL A 245 -7.63 37.82 4.96
N LYS A 246 -7.09 36.91 5.76
CA LYS A 246 -5.73 36.37 5.59
C LYS A 246 -5.75 34.85 5.68
N ALA A 247 -4.82 34.23 4.96
CA ALA A 247 -4.61 32.80 4.92
C ALA A 247 -3.14 32.48 5.25
N MET A 248 -2.90 31.41 6.00
CA MET A 248 -1.56 30.89 6.30
C MET A 248 -1.55 29.39 6.00
N ALA A 249 -0.49 28.92 5.35
CA ALA A 249 -0.34 27.54 4.94
C ALA A 249 1.01 26.93 5.32
N ILE A 250 1.00 25.62 5.59
CA ILE A 250 2.17 24.77 5.78
C ILE A 250 2.29 23.82 4.59
N CYS A 251 3.45 23.78 3.95
CA CYS A 251 3.78 22.91 2.84
C CYS A 251 4.70 21.76 3.32
N THR A 252 4.23 20.52 3.24
CA THR A 252 4.86 19.34 3.88
C THR A 252 4.79 18.09 3.00
N ARG A 253 5.77 17.19 3.14
CA ARG A 253 5.72 15.83 2.57
C ARG A 253 4.88 14.86 3.42
N HIS A 254 4.53 15.25 4.64
CA HIS A 254 3.80 14.40 5.58
C HIS A 254 2.32 14.32 5.21
N SER A 255 1.84 13.15 4.78
CA SER A 255 0.42 12.99 4.44
C SER A 255 -0.51 13.18 5.64
N PHE A 256 0.00 12.99 6.87
CA PHE A 256 -0.68 13.27 8.14
C PHE A 256 -0.65 14.77 8.54
N LEU A 257 -0.57 15.67 7.55
CA LEU A 257 -0.62 17.14 7.65
C LEU A 257 -1.65 17.73 8.64
N HIS A 258 -2.72 16.98 8.97
CA HIS A 258 -3.73 17.39 9.94
C HIS A 258 -3.17 17.73 11.33
N ILE A 259 -2.02 17.16 11.71
CA ILE A 259 -1.38 17.43 13.01
C ILE A 259 -0.99 18.90 13.20
N TYR A 260 -0.83 19.66 12.11
CA TYR A 260 -0.41 21.06 12.15
C TYR A 260 -1.58 22.06 12.33
N LYS A 261 -2.84 21.59 12.33
CA LYS A 261 -4.03 22.46 12.55
C LYS A 261 -3.92 23.33 13.83
N PRO A 262 -3.51 22.83 15.00
CA PRO A 262 -3.39 23.65 16.21
C PRO A 262 -2.32 24.75 16.11
N LEU A 263 -1.24 24.48 15.37
CA LEU A 263 -0.14 25.41 15.19
C LEU A 263 -0.49 26.54 14.21
N LEU A 264 -1.18 26.22 13.10
CA LEU A 264 -1.69 27.22 12.16
C LEU A 264 -2.67 28.19 12.83
N LEU A 265 -3.55 27.71 13.72
CA LEU A 265 -4.46 28.57 14.49
C LEU A 265 -3.70 29.61 15.32
N LEU A 266 -2.70 29.16 16.09
CA LEU A 266 -1.92 30.01 16.98
C LEU A 266 -0.98 30.97 16.23
N ALA A 267 -0.31 30.49 15.17
CA ALA A 267 0.60 31.30 14.37
C ALA A 267 -0.11 32.34 13.50
N LEU A 268 -1.27 32.00 12.91
CA LEU A 268 -2.07 32.98 12.17
C LEU A 268 -2.66 34.05 13.11
N GLU A 269 -3.06 33.68 14.33
CA GLU A 269 -3.50 34.67 15.32
C GLU A 269 -2.36 35.62 15.72
N GLN A 270 -1.16 35.09 15.99
CA GLN A 270 0.04 35.89 16.25
C GLN A 270 0.40 36.81 15.06
N TYR A 271 0.30 36.30 13.83
CA TYR A 271 0.55 37.08 12.61
C TYR A 271 -0.50 38.18 12.38
N PHE A 272 -1.75 37.96 12.78
CA PHE A 272 -2.77 39.01 12.79
C PHE A 272 -2.49 40.11 13.82
N ALA A 273 -1.75 39.82 14.89
CA ALA A 273 -1.31 40.84 15.86
C ALA A 273 -0.04 41.57 15.40
N ASN A 274 0.95 40.85 14.86
CA ASN A 274 2.20 41.38 14.33
C ASN A 274 2.55 40.69 12.99
N PRO A 275 2.23 41.30 11.83
CA PRO A 275 2.42 40.68 10.51
C PRO A 275 3.89 40.77 10.07
N MET A 276 4.75 39.92 10.65
CA MET A 276 6.19 39.87 10.38
C MET A 276 6.63 38.47 9.92
N VAL A 277 7.65 38.41 9.05
CA VAL A 277 8.25 37.16 8.55
C VAL A 277 8.82 36.30 9.70
N GLU A 278 9.27 36.92 10.79
CA GLU A 278 9.74 36.22 12.00
C GLU A 278 8.71 35.24 12.58
N THR A 279 7.41 35.51 12.44
CA THR A 279 6.34 34.59 12.87
C THR A 279 6.32 33.32 12.00
N LEU A 280 6.59 33.43 10.70
CA LEU A 280 6.72 32.29 9.79
C LEU A 280 8.00 31.51 10.10
N ALA A 281 9.12 32.21 10.32
CA ALA A 281 10.40 31.60 10.69
C ALA A 281 10.29 30.78 11.99
N SER A 282 9.73 31.38 13.05
CA SER A 282 9.51 30.70 14.33
C SER A 282 8.58 29.48 14.21
N LEU A 283 7.63 29.47 13.27
CA LEU A 283 6.75 28.32 13.04
C LEU A 283 7.49 27.22 12.27
N TYR A 284 8.27 27.60 11.26
CA TYR A 284 9.08 26.70 10.45
C TYR A 284 10.12 25.96 11.30
N ASP A 285 10.88 26.70 12.10
CA ASP A 285 11.91 26.15 12.97
C ASP A 285 11.28 25.27 14.07
N ALA A 286 10.14 25.70 14.64
CA ALA A 286 9.41 24.89 15.62
C ALA A 286 8.95 23.54 15.04
N VAL A 287 8.31 23.52 13.87
CA VAL A 287 7.85 22.27 13.25
C VAL A 287 9.02 21.39 12.81
N ASN A 288 10.07 21.98 12.25
CA ASN A 288 11.27 21.22 11.84
C ASN A 288 12.11 20.73 13.03
N SER A 289 11.93 21.29 14.23
CA SER A 289 12.53 20.76 15.48
C SER A 289 11.79 19.57 16.11
N MET A 290 10.71 19.07 15.48
CA MET A 290 9.92 17.94 15.98
C MET A 290 10.75 16.64 16.00
N ASP A 291 10.98 16.10 17.20
CA ASP A 291 11.63 14.80 17.39
C ASP A 291 10.68 13.65 17.02
N LEU A 292 11.05 12.90 15.98
CA LEU A 292 10.43 11.63 15.58
C LEU A 292 11.43 10.46 15.60
N SER A 293 12.60 10.64 16.23
CA SER A 293 13.73 9.69 16.20
C SER A 293 13.39 8.29 16.73
N LEU A 294 12.43 8.19 17.65
CA LEU A 294 11.98 6.93 18.25
C LEU A 294 10.90 6.19 17.46
N LEU A 295 10.45 6.72 16.31
CA LEU A 295 9.44 6.07 15.47
C LEU A 295 10.10 4.90 14.69
N PRO A 296 9.74 3.63 14.94
CA PRO A 296 10.40 2.48 14.32
C PRO A 296 9.99 2.35 12.85
N ARG A 297 10.95 2.10 11.94
CA ARG A 297 10.67 1.79 10.53
C ARG A 297 10.06 0.40 10.40
N LEU A 298 8.73 0.35 10.32
CA LEU A 298 7.99 -0.90 10.11
C LEU A 298 8.07 -1.39 8.65
N SER A 299 8.17 -2.71 8.47
CA SER A 299 8.17 -3.34 7.13
C SER A 299 6.79 -3.24 6.44
N PRO A 300 6.68 -3.45 5.12
CA PRO A 300 5.39 -3.41 4.41
C PRO A 300 4.35 -4.39 4.98
N PHE A 301 4.80 -5.57 5.40
CA PHE A 301 3.95 -6.58 6.04
C PHE A 301 3.44 -6.09 7.41
N GLU A 302 4.32 -5.55 8.24
CA GLU A 302 4.01 -5.03 9.57
C GLU A 302 3.04 -3.84 9.52
N LYS A 303 3.29 -2.87 8.62
CA LYS A 303 2.38 -1.74 8.34
C LYS A 303 0.99 -2.25 7.95
N SER A 304 0.94 -3.27 7.08
CA SER A 304 -0.31 -3.86 6.61
C SER A 304 -1.07 -4.61 7.72
N ILE A 305 -0.36 -5.31 8.62
CA ILE A 305 -0.94 -5.98 9.81
C ILE A 305 -1.45 -4.92 10.80
N LEU A 306 -0.65 -3.90 11.13
CA LEU A 306 -1.03 -2.85 12.09
C LEU A 306 -2.32 -2.14 11.64
N GLN A 307 -2.40 -1.73 10.37
CA GLN A 307 -3.60 -1.11 9.77
C GLN A 307 -4.85 -2.02 9.71
N SER A 308 -4.71 -3.31 9.98
CA SER A 308 -5.79 -4.31 9.92
C SER A 308 -6.26 -4.78 11.31
N SER A 309 -5.65 -4.22 12.36
CA SER A 309 -5.80 -4.62 13.76
C SER A 309 -6.31 -3.44 14.58
N ASP A 310 -6.96 -3.74 15.71
CA ASP A 310 -7.27 -2.76 16.76
C ASP A 310 -6.42 -3.04 18.04
N ALA A 311 -5.41 -3.90 17.94
CA ALA A 311 -4.56 -4.31 19.06
C ALA A 311 -3.44 -3.29 19.34
N LYS A 312 -3.59 -2.55 20.44
CA LYS A 312 -2.79 -1.37 20.82
C LYS A 312 -1.33 -1.66 21.20
N ASP A 313 -0.99 -2.90 21.53
CA ASP A 313 0.33 -3.36 21.97
C ASP A 313 1.07 -4.17 20.90
N LEU A 314 0.65 -4.07 19.63
CA LEU A 314 1.25 -4.76 18.50
C LEU A 314 2.56 -4.07 18.06
N PHE A 315 3.67 -4.80 18.00
CA PHE A 315 5.03 -4.26 17.76
C PHE A 315 5.54 -3.29 18.82
N LEU A 316 5.02 -3.36 20.06
CA LEU A 316 5.51 -2.57 21.20
C LEU A 316 6.98 -2.88 21.51
N GLU A 317 7.37 -4.13 21.27
CA GLU A 317 8.72 -4.68 21.35
C GLU A 317 9.76 -3.86 20.52
N LYS A 318 9.31 -3.25 19.41
CA LYS A 318 10.15 -2.40 18.57
C LYS A 318 10.38 -1.02 19.19
N PHE A 319 9.38 -0.45 19.85
CA PHE A 319 9.53 0.80 20.62
C PHE A 319 10.42 0.60 21.87
N GLU A 320 10.30 -0.54 22.57
CA GLU A 320 11.23 -0.93 23.64
C GLU A 320 12.67 -0.96 23.13
N THR A 321 12.88 -1.54 21.95
CA THR A 321 14.20 -1.69 21.32
C THR A 321 14.77 -0.35 20.85
N MET A 322 13.97 0.53 20.23
CA MET A 322 14.37 1.90 19.88
C MET A 322 14.80 2.71 21.11
N ILE A 323 14.04 2.64 22.20
CA ILE A 323 14.35 3.34 23.45
C ILE A 323 15.63 2.78 24.07
N ALA A 324 15.83 1.46 24.05
CA ALA A 324 17.04 0.82 24.54
C ALA A 324 18.30 1.24 23.74
N GLN A 325 18.18 1.37 22.41
CA GLN A 325 19.26 1.83 21.53
C GLN A 325 19.59 3.30 21.81
N ARG A 326 18.59 4.20 21.86
CA ARG A 326 18.81 5.62 22.17
C ARG A 326 19.42 5.84 23.56
N MET A 327 19.07 4.99 24.53
CA MET A 327 19.66 5.00 25.88
C MET A 327 21.07 4.38 25.95
N ALA A 328 21.52 3.65 24.93
CA ALA A 328 22.91 3.22 24.78
C ALA A 328 23.74 4.32 24.12
N GLU A 329 23.30 4.83 22.97
CA GLU A 329 23.91 5.98 22.26
C GLU A 329 24.19 7.15 23.19
N SER A 330 23.19 7.56 23.98
CA SER A 330 23.32 8.69 24.92
C SER A 330 24.40 8.45 25.98
N ARG A 331 24.57 7.20 26.44
CA ARG A 331 25.61 6.84 27.42
C ARG A 331 27.01 6.79 26.82
N GLU A 332 27.11 6.40 25.55
CA GLU A 332 28.37 6.40 24.80
C GLU A 332 28.80 7.83 24.48
N GLN A 333 27.85 8.72 24.15
CA GLN A 333 28.07 10.16 24.01
C GLN A 333 28.44 10.84 25.35
N ASP A 334 27.73 10.54 26.45
CA ASP A 334 28.09 11.00 27.79
C ASP A 334 29.49 10.54 28.20
N ALA A 335 29.85 9.28 27.90
CA ALA A 335 31.16 8.70 28.22
C ALA A 335 32.29 9.32 27.38
N ALA A 336 32.08 9.58 26.09
CA ALA A 336 33.02 10.30 25.26
C ALA A 336 33.22 11.74 25.74
N SER A 337 32.13 12.46 26.01
CA SER A 337 32.15 13.84 26.54
C SER A 337 32.87 13.95 27.89
N ALA A 338 32.73 12.92 28.75
CA ALA A 338 33.41 12.84 30.04
C ALA A 338 34.94 12.64 29.95
N ILE A 339 35.47 12.21 28.80
CA ILE A 339 36.92 12.08 28.56
C ILE A 339 37.54 13.45 28.25
N GLU A 340 36.82 14.33 27.54
CA GLU A 340 37.37 15.62 27.07
C GLU A 340 37.30 16.76 28.10
N HIS A 341 36.36 16.74 29.06
CA HIS A 341 36.09 17.88 29.95
C HIS A 341 36.20 17.56 31.45
N GLN A 342 37.41 17.25 31.92
CA GLN A 342 37.74 17.28 33.35
C GLN A 342 37.81 18.73 33.91
N HIS A 343 36.70 19.46 33.98
CA HIS A 343 36.48 20.60 34.92
C HIS A 343 35.08 21.24 34.78
N SER A 344 34.00 20.61 35.27
CA SER A 344 32.83 21.28 35.90
C SER A 344 31.73 20.29 36.29
N ALA A 345 31.70 19.86 37.56
CA ALA A 345 30.61 19.03 38.08
C ALA A 345 29.39 19.89 38.48
N ALA A 346 28.63 20.34 37.48
CA ALA A 346 27.36 21.05 37.67
C ALA A 346 26.18 20.23 37.11
N GLN A 347 25.07 20.18 37.85
CA GLN A 347 23.99 19.23 37.60
C GLN A 347 23.25 19.49 36.28
N ASN A 348 23.19 18.47 35.41
CA ASN A 348 22.13 18.37 34.42
C ASN A 348 21.60 16.92 34.37
N GLN A 349 20.62 16.61 35.23
CA GLN A 349 19.91 15.34 35.19
C GLN A 349 18.88 15.35 34.05
N SER A 350 19.32 14.97 32.84
CA SER A 350 18.45 14.59 31.72
C SER A 350 17.66 13.33 32.09
N LYS A 351 16.60 13.49 32.88
CA LYS A 351 15.71 12.39 33.27
C LYS A 351 15.11 11.77 32.01
N SER A 352 15.57 10.57 31.66
CA SER A 352 15.13 9.80 30.49
C SER A 352 13.61 9.69 30.45
N ARG A 353 12.98 10.51 29.61
CA ARG A 353 11.52 10.70 29.56
C ARG A 353 10.83 9.72 28.60
N TYR A 354 11.58 8.73 28.11
CA TYR A 354 11.16 7.72 27.15
C TYR A 354 10.21 6.71 27.81
N GLY A 355 8.93 7.05 27.86
CA GLY A 355 7.86 6.10 28.15
C GLY A 355 7.44 5.34 26.90
N LEU A 356 6.97 4.10 27.09
CA LEU A 356 6.40 3.32 26.00
C LEU A 356 5.05 3.90 25.54
N PRO A 357 4.73 3.84 24.23
CA PRO A 357 3.44 4.29 23.73
C PRO A 357 2.31 3.43 24.32
N ARG A 358 1.18 4.06 24.61
CA ARG A 358 -0.05 3.36 25.06
C ARG A 358 -0.82 2.70 23.92
N ASP A 359 -0.47 3.06 22.69
CA ASP A 359 -1.08 2.59 21.46
C ASP A 359 -0.05 2.71 20.34
N THR A 360 0.38 1.59 19.76
CA THR A 360 1.46 1.58 18.75
C THR A 360 1.03 2.12 17.39
N HIS A 361 -0.27 2.38 17.17
CA HIS A 361 -0.78 3.04 15.96
C HIS A 361 -0.43 4.53 15.89
N GLU A 362 -0.19 5.18 17.03
CA GLU A 362 0.07 6.62 17.15
C GLU A 362 1.31 6.90 18.01
N PHE A 363 2.33 7.53 17.42
CA PHE A 363 3.47 8.04 18.17
C PHE A 363 3.18 9.45 18.69
N GLU A 364 3.31 9.66 20.01
CA GLU A 364 3.10 10.96 20.65
C GLU A 364 4.41 11.77 20.68
N SER A 365 4.44 12.90 19.97
CA SER A 365 5.55 13.88 19.99
C SER A 365 5.03 15.26 20.42
N VAL A 366 5.94 16.24 20.59
CA VAL A 366 5.61 17.59 21.07
C VAL A 366 6.36 18.64 20.25
N ILE A 367 5.63 19.58 19.65
CA ILE A 367 6.16 20.74 18.94
C ILE A 367 6.13 21.94 19.88
N ASN A 368 7.27 22.58 20.12
CA ASN A 368 7.35 23.77 20.99
C ASN A 368 7.26 25.04 20.14
N TYR A 369 6.11 25.71 20.15
CA TYR A 369 5.87 26.96 19.40
C TYR A 369 5.39 28.07 20.34
N ALA A 370 5.95 29.28 20.22
CA ALA A 370 5.64 30.43 21.08
C ALA A 370 5.70 30.12 22.61
N ASN A 371 6.63 29.26 23.02
CA ASN A 371 6.77 28.69 24.39
C ASN A 371 5.59 27.79 24.85
N VAL A 372 4.68 27.42 23.95
CA VAL A 372 3.60 26.45 24.19
C VAL A 372 4.02 25.07 23.67
N PRO A 373 4.08 24.03 24.52
CA PRO A 373 4.28 22.66 24.07
C PRO A 373 2.97 22.10 23.49
N VAL A 374 2.91 21.97 22.16
CA VAL A 374 1.76 21.42 21.44
C VAL A 374 1.96 19.92 21.21
N PRO A 375 1.21 19.03 21.89
CA PRO A 375 1.30 17.60 21.65
C PRO A 375 0.68 17.23 20.30
N VAL A 376 1.36 16.37 19.55
CA VAL A 376 0.95 15.86 18.24
C VAL A 376 1.02 14.33 18.19
N LYS A 377 0.20 13.72 17.33
CA LYS A 377 0.07 12.27 17.18
C LYS A 377 0.37 11.86 15.75
N ILE A 378 1.46 11.13 15.54
CA ILE A 378 1.96 10.73 14.22
C ILE A 378 1.53 9.27 13.96
N PRO A 379 0.77 8.97 12.89
CA PRO A 379 0.39 7.59 12.58
C PRO A 379 1.59 6.72 12.19
N THR A 380 1.86 5.66 12.95
CA THR A 380 3.02 4.76 12.75
C THR A 380 2.95 3.96 11.44
N ALA A 381 1.74 3.73 10.92
CA ALA A 381 1.53 3.03 9.66
C ALA A 381 0.52 3.78 8.77
N VAL A 382 1.00 4.82 8.10
CA VAL A 382 0.27 5.51 7.02
C VAL A 382 -0.04 4.54 5.86
N SER A 383 -1.26 4.61 5.32
CA SER A 383 -1.66 3.86 4.13
C SER A 383 -1.39 4.67 2.85
N PRO A 384 -1.07 4.03 1.71
CA PRO A 384 -1.07 4.69 0.41
C PRO A 384 -2.35 5.50 0.17
N GLU A 385 -2.23 6.62 -0.55
CA GLU A 385 -3.32 7.53 -0.91
C GLU A 385 -4.12 8.12 0.27
N THR A 386 -3.67 7.91 1.52
CA THR A 386 -4.29 8.49 2.72
C THR A 386 -3.57 9.77 3.09
N VAL A 387 -4.17 10.90 2.72
CA VAL A 387 -3.69 12.27 2.96
C VAL A 387 -4.76 13.05 3.74
N GLY A 388 -4.35 13.74 4.81
CA GLY A 388 -5.23 14.48 5.72
C GLY A 388 -6.10 13.59 6.62
N ASP A 389 -6.99 14.24 7.37
CA ASP A 389 -8.13 13.56 8.01
C ASP A 389 -9.32 13.56 7.08
N PHE A 390 -10.01 12.43 6.97
CA PHE A 390 -11.28 12.30 6.25
C PHE A 390 -12.03 11.05 6.71
N SER A 391 -13.35 11.05 6.53
CA SER A 391 -14.24 9.95 6.91
C SER A 391 -14.83 9.27 5.68
N LEU A 392 -14.54 7.97 5.52
CA LEU A 392 -15.25 7.14 4.54
C LEU A 392 -16.72 6.97 4.93
N ILE A 393 -17.02 6.92 6.23
CA ILE A 393 -18.40 6.82 6.73
C ILE A 393 -19.22 8.05 6.29
N LYS A 394 -18.67 9.27 6.40
CA LYS A 394 -19.27 10.52 5.88
C LYS A 394 -19.50 10.41 4.37
N LEU A 395 -18.45 10.12 3.58
CA LEU A 395 -18.55 9.99 2.12
C LEU A 395 -19.65 8.99 1.70
N ILE A 396 -19.66 7.80 2.32
CA ILE A 396 -20.63 6.74 2.02
C ILE A 396 -22.04 7.17 2.39
N THR A 397 -22.26 7.69 3.60
CA THR A 397 -23.60 8.06 4.07
C THR A 397 -24.20 9.25 3.31
N THR A 398 -23.38 10.22 2.86
CA THR A 398 -23.80 11.34 2.01
C THR A 398 -24.48 10.86 0.71
N PHE A 399 -23.94 9.84 0.04
CA PHE A 399 -24.50 9.35 -1.23
C PHE A 399 -25.44 8.13 -1.08
N SER A 400 -25.26 7.30 -0.05
CA SER A 400 -26.14 6.16 0.21
C SER A 400 -27.50 6.56 0.76
N THR A 401 -27.58 7.48 1.73
CA THR A 401 -28.85 7.80 2.41
C THR A 401 -29.90 8.39 1.45
N PRO A 402 -29.60 9.39 0.60
CA PRO A 402 -30.57 9.92 -0.37
C PRO A 402 -30.94 8.90 -1.45
N HIS A 403 -30.03 8.01 -1.83
CA HIS A 403 -30.30 6.94 -2.78
C HIS A 403 -31.24 5.86 -2.18
N ALA A 404 -31.03 5.46 -0.93
CA ALA A 404 -31.91 4.52 -0.24
C ALA A 404 -33.31 5.12 0.02
N ALA A 405 -33.40 6.41 0.36
CA ALA A 405 -34.67 7.11 0.55
C ALA A 405 -35.43 7.35 -0.77
N SER A 406 -34.72 7.53 -1.88
CA SER A 406 -35.28 7.76 -3.21
C SER A 406 -34.28 7.32 -4.28
N ILE A 407 -34.48 6.13 -4.83
CA ILE A 407 -33.67 5.57 -5.92
C ILE A 407 -33.96 6.35 -7.20
N VAL A 408 -32.96 7.08 -7.69
CA VAL A 408 -32.99 7.74 -9.00
C VAL A 408 -32.08 6.91 -9.93
N PRO A 409 -32.62 6.33 -11.02
CA PRO A 409 -31.81 5.60 -11.98
C PRO A 409 -30.80 6.51 -12.71
N PHE A 410 -29.59 6.00 -12.94
CA PHE A 410 -28.56 6.67 -13.72
C PHE A 410 -28.97 6.73 -15.21
N ASN A 411 -28.93 7.94 -15.78
CA ASN A 411 -29.19 8.23 -17.18
C ASN A 411 -28.28 9.40 -17.62
N PRO A 412 -27.37 9.22 -18.60
CA PRO A 412 -27.10 7.99 -19.34
C PRO A 412 -26.51 6.88 -18.47
N THR A 413 -26.62 5.64 -18.92
CA THR A 413 -25.79 4.52 -18.46
C THR A 413 -24.42 4.55 -19.15
N HIS A 414 -23.43 3.87 -18.56
CA HIS A 414 -22.09 3.77 -19.15
C HIS A 414 -21.40 2.44 -18.76
N PRO A 415 -20.76 1.69 -19.69
CA PRO A 415 -20.31 0.32 -19.44
C PRO A 415 -19.31 0.12 -18.31
N HIS A 416 -18.44 1.11 -18.07
CA HIS A 416 -17.51 1.04 -16.94
C HIS A 416 -18.17 1.40 -15.60
N LEU A 417 -19.24 2.20 -15.61
CA LEU A 417 -19.77 2.88 -14.42
C LEU A 417 -20.98 2.17 -13.82
N THR A 418 -21.93 1.78 -14.67
CA THR A 418 -23.21 1.18 -14.26
C THR A 418 -23.16 -0.34 -14.42
N THR A 419 -22.24 -1.00 -13.70
CA THR A 419 -21.97 -2.45 -13.78
C THR A 419 -23.17 -3.33 -13.43
N SER A 420 -24.08 -2.84 -12.57
CA SER A 420 -25.37 -3.46 -12.24
C SER A 420 -26.56 -2.79 -12.94
N GLY A 421 -26.31 -2.06 -14.05
CA GLY A 421 -27.31 -1.29 -14.78
C GLY A 421 -27.72 0.03 -14.11
N PRO A 422 -28.84 0.65 -14.52
CA PRO A 422 -29.26 1.99 -14.08
C PRO A 422 -29.41 2.17 -12.56
N THR A 423 -29.57 1.09 -11.80
CA THR A 423 -29.71 1.09 -10.33
C THR A 423 -28.44 0.65 -9.61
N THR A 424 -27.27 0.72 -10.25
CA THR A 424 -25.96 0.53 -9.59
C THR A 424 -25.81 1.48 -8.41
N HIS A 425 -25.33 1.01 -7.26
CA HIS A 425 -25.23 1.83 -6.05
C HIS A 425 -24.24 3.01 -6.24
N PRO A 426 -24.52 4.24 -5.77
CA PRO A 426 -23.71 5.42 -6.11
C PRO A 426 -22.23 5.31 -5.74
N ILE A 427 -21.89 4.71 -4.59
CA ILE A 427 -20.48 4.50 -4.19
C ILE A 427 -19.76 3.51 -5.11
N ILE A 428 -20.48 2.57 -5.75
CA ILE A 428 -19.92 1.68 -6.76
C ILE A 428 -19.71 2.44 -8.08
N VAL A 429 -20.64 3.33 -8.47
CA VAL A 429 -20.46 4.24 -9.62
C VAL A 429 -19.24 5.14 -9.43
N LEU A 430 -19.04 5.69 -8.23
CA LEU A 430 -17.84 6.47 -7.86
C LEU A 430 -16.56 5.63 -7.94
N LEU A 431 -16.52 4.46 -7.27
CA LEU A 431 -15.39 3.54 -7.30
C LEU A 431 -15.00 3.12 -8.73
N ASN A 432 -16.00 2.77 -9.54
CA ASN A 432 -15.85 2.45 -10.96
C ASN A 432 -15.25 3.62 -11.77
N ALA A 433 -15.64 4.86 -11.48
CA ALA A 433 -15.14 6.05 -12.17
C ALA A 433 -13.67 6.34 -11.87
N LEU A 434 -13.28 6.17 -10.61
CA LEU A 434 -11.92 6.35 -10.13
C LEU A 434 -11.01 5.27 -10.74
N LEU A 435 -11.42 4.00 -10.67
CA LEU A 435 -10.69 2.87 -11.28
C LEU A 435 -10.58 2.99 -12.80
N THR A 436 -11.58 3.54 -13.48
CA THR A 436 -11.54 3.75 -14.95
C THR A 436 -11.14 5.18 -15.34
N GLN A 437 -10.45 5.87 -14.42
CA GLN A 437 -9.74 7.14 -14.61
C GLN A 437 -10.58 8.24 -15.29
N LYS A 438 -11.85 8.35 -14.90
CA LYS A 438 -12.78 9.38 -15.38
C LYS A 438 -12.57 10.72 -14.64
N ARG A 439 -13.08 11.80 -15.22
CA ARG A 439 -13.08 13.15 -14.62
C ARG A 439 -14.21 13.26 -13.58
N VAL A 440 -13.86 13.26 -12.30
CA VAL A 440 -14.80 13.29 -11.16
C VAL A 440 -14.72 14.65 -10.47
N ILE A 441 -15.87 15.31 -10.29
CA ILE A 441 -15.98 16.57 -9.55
C ILE A 441 -16.88 16.41 -8.33
N PHE A 442 -16.38 16.79 -7.16
CA PHE A 442 -17.15 16.97 -5.93
C PHE A 442 -17.60 18.42 -5.82
N LEU A 443 -18.92 18.65 -5.79
CA LEU A 443 -19.51 19.98 -5.67
C LEU A 443 -20.08 20.19 -4.27
N GLY A 444 -19.59 21.20 -3.56
CA GLY A 444 -20.10 21.64 -2.26
C GLY A 444 -20.55 23.09 -2.27
N HIS A 445 -21.64 23.40 -2.99
CA HIS A 445 -22.12 24.78 -3.08
C HIS A 445 -22.60 25.30 -1.71
N ASN A 446 -22.05 26.45 -1.28
CA ASN A 446 -22.21 27.08 0.04
C ASN A 446 -21.67 26.28 1.24
N LEU A 447 -21.07 25.10 1.02
CA LEU A 447 -20.37 24.34 2.06
C LEU A 447 -18.96 24.92 2.31
N PRO A 448 -18.35 24.70 3.50
CA PRO A 448 -16.94 24.97 3.73
C PRO A 448 -16.07 24.21 2.72
N SER A 449 -14.99 24.85 2.27
CA SER A 449 -14.07 24.23 1.30
C SER A 449 -13.43 22.96 1.87
N SER A 450 -13.29 22.89 3.20
CA SER A 450 -12.79 21.73 3.92
C SER A 450 -13.63 20.47 3.70
N GLU A 451 -14.96 20.59 3.64
CA GLU A 451 -15.84 19.43 3.46
C GLU A 451 -15.74 18.84 2.04
N VAL A 452 -15.40 19.68 1.06
CA VAL A 452 -15.19 19.25 -0.33
C VAL A 452 -13.83 18.57 -0.47
N ALA A 453 -12.79 19.11 0.17
CA ALA A 453 -11.47 18.49 0.24
C ALA A 453 -11.52 17.13 0.97
N GLU A 454 -12.20 17.04 2.11
CA GLU A 454 -12.45 15.76 2.81
C GLU A 454 -13.09 14.71 1.90
N ALA A 455 -14.06 15.10 1.06
CA ALA A 455 -14.73 14.17 0.14
C ALA A 455 -13.81 13.67 -0.99
N VAL A 456 -12.97 14.54 -1.57
CA VAL A 456 -11.96 14.16 -2.57
C VAL A 456 -10.92 13.20 -1.98
N LEU A 457 -10.40 13.51 -0.79
CA LEU A 457 -9.40 12.69 -0.11
C LEU A 457 -9.97 11.33 0.30
N ALA A 458 -11.22 11.30 0.80
CA ALA A 458 -11.97 10.08 1.04
C ALA A 458 -12.16 9.24 -0.24
N ALA A 459 -12.44 9.86 -1.38
CA ALA A 459 -12.59 9.16 -2.66
C ALA A 459 -11.26 8.51 -3.11
N CYS A 460 -10.13 9.20 -2.97
CA CYS A 460 -8.80 8.67 -3.30
C CYS A 460 -8.50 7.40 -2.50
N ALA A 461 -8.65 7.44 -1.18
CA ALA A 461 -8.38 6.30 -0.32
C ALA A 461 -9.41 5.16 -0.47
N LEU A 462 -10.67 5.47 -0.80
CA LEU A 462 -11.71 4.49 -1.10
C LEU A 462 -11.40 3.67 -2.36
N ALA A 463 -10.92 4.30 -3.42
CA ALA A 463 -10.49 3.61 -4.64
C ALA A 463 -9.13 2.92 -4.50
N SER A 464 -8.23 3.49 -3.69
CA SER A 464 -6.95 2.87 -3.36
C SER A 464 -7.10 1.54 -2.63
N GLY A 465 -7.99 1.48 -1.64
CA GLY A 465 -8.04 0.38 -0.68
C GLY A 465 -6.75 0.21 0.14
N ALA A 466 -5.86 1.21 0.14
CA ALA A 466 -4.47 1.14 0.62
C ALA A 466 -3.57 0.15 -0.17
N ILE A 467 -3.88 -0.09 -1.46
CA ILE A 467 -3.15 -1.01 -2.35
C ILE A 467 -2.85 -0.36 -3.70
N LEU A 468 -3.86 0.21 -4.35
CA LEU A 468 -3.70 0.90 -5.63
C LEU A 468 -3.23 2.35 -5.39
N ARG A 469 -2.15 2.77 -6.04
CA ARG A 469 -1.62 4.15 -5.93
C ARG A 469 -1.89 5.03 -7.15
N GLY A 470 -1.56 6.31 -7.02
CA GLY A 470 -1.53 7.32 -8.08
C GLY A 470 -2.76 8.23 -8.13
N PHE A 471 -3.79 8.02 -7.30
CA PHE A 471 -5.02 8.81 -7.28
C PHE A 471 -4.74 10.26 -6.84
N THR A 472 -3.99 10.43 -5.75
CA THR A 472 -3.58 11.73 -5.19
C THR A 472 -2.79 12.59 -6.18
N ARG A 473 -1.96 12.00 -7.06
CA ARG A 473 -1.23 12.76 -8.09
C ARG A 473 -2.12 13.43 -9.14
N HIS A 474 -3.38 13.00 -9.28
CA HIS A 474 -4.39 13.64 -10.11
C HIS A 474 -5.63 14.07 -9.31
N ALA A 475 -5.49 14.23 -8.00
CA ALA A 475 -6.50 14.81 -7.14
C ALA A 475 -6.20 16.28 -6.86
N PHE A 476 -7.27 17.09 -6.86
CA PHE A 476 -7.26 18.52 -6.58
C PHE A 476 -8.29 18.75 -5.45
N PRO A 477 -7.92 18.52 -4.17
CA PRO A 477 -8.90 18.49 -3.08
C PRO A 477 -9.68 19.81 -2.93
N TYR A 478 -9.04 20.93 -3.26
CA TYR A 478 -9.71 22.16 -3.65
C TYR A 478 -9.16 22.69 -4.98
N THR A 479 -10.05 23.17 -5.86
CA THR A 479 -9.74 23.98 -7.03
C THR A 479 -10.90 24.94 -7.33
N ASP A 480 -10.56 26.04 -8.00
CA ASP A 480 -11.46 27.12 -8.38
C ASP A 480 -11.71 27.15 -9.91
N LEU A 481 -12.23 28.26 -10.43
CA LEU A 481 -12.51 28.42 -11.87
C LEU A 481 -11.28 28.83 -12.70
N THR A 482 -10.26 29.47 -12.13
CA THR A 482 -9.07 29.92 -12.91
C THR A 482 -8.32 28.74 -13.53
N LYS A 483 -8.24 27.62 -12.82
CA LYS A 483 -7.48 26.43 -13.23
C LYS A 483 -8.25 25.45 -14.12
N ILE A 484 -9.43 25.82 -14.61
CA ILE A 484 -10.26 24.91 -15.43
C ILE A 484 -9.54 24.45 -16.70
N ASP A 485 -8.82 25.34 -17.38
CA ASP A 485 -8.10 25.01 -18.61
C ASP A 485 -6.88 24.11 -18.35
N ASP A 486 -6.29 24.16 -17.15
CA ASP A 486 -5.25 23.22 -16.72
C ASP A 486 -5.82 21.87 -16.30
N LEU A 487 -6.92 21.89 -15.53
CA LEU A 487 -7.63 20.69 -15.08
C LEU A 487 -8.10 19.84 -16.27
N LEU A 488 -8.55 20.47 -17.36
CA LEU A 488 -8.97 19.80 -18.59
C LEU A 488 -7.80 19.23 -19.43
N LYS A 489 -6.55 19.61 -19.17
CA LYS A 489 -5.36 18.94 -19.77
C LYS A 489 -5.09 17.58 -19.12
N VAL A 490 -5.59 17.34 -17.90
CA VAL A 490 -5.43 16.06 -17.19
C VAL A 490 -6.47 15.06 -17.73
N PRO A 491 -6.08 13.91 -18.31
CA PRO A 491 -7.02 12.97 -18.95
C PRO A 491 -8.08 12.34 -18.02
N GLY A 492 -7.90 12.50 -16.71
CA GLY A 492 -8.78 12.03 -15.65
C GLY A 492 -8.26 12.56 -14.32
N PHE A 493 -9.15 13.13 -13.52
CA PHE A 493 -8.84 13.90 -12.31
C PHE A 493 -9.94 13.73 -11.26
N ILE A 494 -9.62 14.05 -10.00
CA ILE A 494 -10.55 14.03 -8.86
C ILE A 494 -10.55 15.41 -8.20
N ALA A 495 -11.49 16.29 -8.53
CA ALA A 495 -11.46 17.70 -8.13
C ALA A 495 -12.58 18.09 -7.15
N GLY A 496 -12.28 18.97 -6.20
CA GLY A 496 -13.24 19.54 -5.26
C GLY A 496 -13.51 21.02 -5.53
N VAL A 497 -14.78 21.40 -5.71
CA VAL A 497 -15.20 22.76 -6.08
C VAL A 497 -16.38 23.25 -5.24
N THR A 498 -16.39 24.55 -4.91
CA THR A 498 -17.53 25.22 -4.22
C THR A 498 -18.40 26.03 -5.18
N ASN A 499 -17.92 26.33 -6.39
CA ASN A 499 -18.57 27.18 -7.35
C ASN A 499 -19.70 26.44 -8.12
N PRO A 500 -20.93 26.96 -8.17
CA PRO A 500 -22.06 26.25 -8.79
C PRO A 500 -22.01 26.19 -10.32
N ALA A 501 -21.13 26.96 -10.99
CA ALA A 501 -21.02 26.94 -12.47
C ALA A 501 -20.73 25.53 -13.02
N PHE A 502 -19.94 24.73 -12.28
CA PHE A 502 -19.64 23.34 -12.62
C PHE A 502 -20.90 22.46 -12.79
N ALA A 503 -22.00 22.73 -12.07
CA ALA A 503 -23.23 21.94 -12.15
C ALA A 503 -23.95 22.01 -13.50
N HIS A 504 -23.69 23.08 -14.27
CA HIS A 504 -24.28 23.34 -15.58
C HIS A 504 -23.33 23.01 -16.74
N LYS A 505 -22.06 22.78 -16.43
CA LYS A 505 -20.97 22.57 -17.39
C LYS A 505 -20.60 21.10 -17.52
N THR A 506 -21.52 20.32 -18.10
CA THR A 506 -21.36 18.87 -18.27
C THR A 506 -20.25 18.48 -19.26
N GLU A 507 -19.71 19.43 -20.02
CA GLU A 507 -18.50 19.21 -20.83
C GLU A 507 -17.22 19.08 -19.97
N TRP A 508 -17.19 19.64 -18.75
CA TRP A 508 -15.98 19.70 -17.91
C TRP A 508 -15.70 18.40 -17.12
N TRP A 509 -16.70 17.55 -16.93
CA TRP A 509 -16.61 16.35 -16.09
C TRP A 509 -17.37 15.17 -16.68
N ASP A 510 -16.97 13.96 -16.28
CA ASP A 510 -17.66 12.71 -16.64
C ASP A 510 -18.65 12.31 -15.54
N ILE A 511 -18.32 12.59 -14.27
CA ILE A 511 -19.19 12.43 -13.11
C ILE A 511 -19.13 13.67 -12.21
N MET A 512 -20.30 14.10 -11.73
CA MET A 512 -20.44 15.07 -10.63
C MET A 512 -21.06 14.40 -9.40
N CYS A 513 -20.40 14.57 -8.26
CA CYS A 513 -20.80 14.17 -6.93
C CYS A 513 -21.22 15.43 -6.14
N ASP A 514 -22.51 15.75 -6.16
CA ASP A 514 -23.06 16.88 -5.40
C ASP A 514 -23.23 16.47 -3.93
N ILE A 515 -22.37 17.03 -3.07
CA ILE A 515 -22.35 16.78 -1.62
C ILE A 515 -23.60 17.37 -0.96
N SER A 516 -24.09 18.51 -1.45
CA SER A 516 -25.20 19.27 -0.89
C SER A 516 -26.55 18.57 -1.08
N THR A 517 -26.75 17.86 -2.20
CA THR A 517 -27.94 17.03 -2.44
C THR A 517 -27.71 15.52 -2.20
N GLY A 518 -26.45 15.12 -2.01
CA GLY A 518 -26.03 13.73 -1.89
C GLY A 518 -26.37 12.90 -3.14
N ARG A 519 -26.26 13.50 -4.32
CA ARG A 519 -26.55 12.87 -5.62
C ARG A 519 -25.33 12.81 -6.51
N ILE A 520 -25.16 11.67 -7.17
CA ILE A 520 -24.16 11.46 -8.22
C ILE A 520 -24.85 11.52 -9.58
N ARG A 521 -24.26 12.24 -10.53
CA ARG A 521 -24.76 12.40 -11.91
C ARG A 521 -23.66 12.03 -12.90
N ILE A 522 -24.01 11.25 -13.93
CA ILE A 522 -23.14 10.96 -15.07
C ILE A 522 -23.39 12.04 -16.15
N SER A 523 -22.32 12.50 -16.81
CA SER A 523 -22.43 13.51 -17.87
C SER A 523 -23.07 12.94 -19.14
N ASN A 524 -23.85 13.76 -19.84
CA ASN A 524 -24.36 13.46 -21.17
C ASN A 524 -23.28 13.57 -22.27
N HIS A 525 -22.08 14.07 -21.93
CA HIS A 525 -20.91 14.16 -22.80
C HIS A 525 -19.80 13.16 -22.43
N ILE A 526 -20.06 12.19 -21.54
CA ILE A 526 -19.09 11.14 -21.22
C ILE A 526 -18.72 10.32 -22.47
N GLU A 527 -17.42 10.14 -22.70
CA GLU A 527 -16.95 9.26 -23.78
C GLU A 527 -17.35 7.82 -23.49
N GLN A 528 -18.09 7.22 -24.43
CA GLN A 528 -18.56 5.84 -24.36
C GLN A 528 -17.41 4.84 -24.48
N ALA A 529 -17.46 3.77 -23.70
CA ALA A 529 -16.47 2.71 -23.75
C ALA A 529 -16.40 2.05 -25.13
N GLN A 530 -15.18 1.86 -25.64
CA GLN A 530 -14.93 1.09 -26.84
C GLN A 530 -15.13 -0.41 -26.58
N LEU A 531 -15.51 -1.17 -27.61
CA LEU A 531 -15.63 -2.63 -27.52
C LEU A 531 -14.24 -3.28 -27.51
N THR A 532 -13.81 -3.74 -26.34
CA THR A 532 -12.51 -4.39 -26.14
C THR A 532 -12.58 -5.91 -26.33
N GLU A 533 -11.43 -6.53 -26.53
CA GLU A 533 -11.30 -7.97 -26.78
C GLU A 533 -11.89 -8.84 -25.66
N GLY A 534 -11.66 -8.50 -24.39
CA GLY A 534 -12.21 -9.26 -23.26
C GLY A 534 -13.73 -9.14 -23.13
N VAL A 535 -14.30 -7.97 -23.42
CA VAL A 535 -15.77 -7.81 -23.48
C VAL A 535 -16.36 -8.65 -24.61
N VAL A 536 -15.70 -8.67 -25.78
CA VAL A 536 -16.09 -9.49 -26.93
C VAL A 536 -15.96 -11.00 -26.63
N PHE A 537 -14.91 -11.43 -25.93
CA PHE A 537 -14.68 -12.83 -25.53
C PHE A 537 -15.87 -13.42 -24.75
N PHE A 538 -16.28 -12.75 -23.65
CA PHE A 538 -17.41 -13.22 -22.84
C PHE A 538 -18.76 -13.06 -23.57
N HIS A 539 -18.91 -12.05 -24.42
CA HIS A 539 -20.10 -11.89 -25.27
C HIS A 539 -20.24 -13.04 -26.29
N GLN A 540 -19.15 -13.45 -26.96
CA GLN A 540 -19.19 -14.55 -27.92
C GLN A 540 -19.43 -15.92 -27.25
N ASN A 541 -18.77 -16.18 -26.11
CA ASN A 541 -18.98 -17.43 -25.34
C ASN A 541 -20.44 -17.59 -24.90
N THR A 542 -21.13 -16.50 -24.58
CA THR A 542 -22.56 -16.51 -24.21
C THR A 542 -23.48 -16.94 -25.37
N HIS A 543 -23.05 -16.81 -26.63
CA HIS A 543 -23.86 -17.19 -27.80
C HIS A 543 -23.63 -18.63 -28.29
N GLN A 544 -22.46 -19.24 -28.05
CA GLN A 544 -22.15 -20.57 -28.60
C GLN A 544 -22.89 -21.73 -27.89
N THR A 545 -23.39 -21.53 -26.67
CA THR A 545 -24.09 -22.59 -25.91
C THR A 545 -25.55 -22.84 -26.33
N ASN A 546 -26.07 -22.13 -27.34
CA ASN A 546 -27.48 -22.25 -27.77
C ASN A 546 -27.81 -23.52 -28.59
N THR A 547 -26.89 -24.48 -28.72
CA THR A 547 -27.09 -25.72 -29.50
C THR A 547 -26.94 -27.02 -28.70
N ALA A 548 -27.38 -27.07 -27.44
CA ALA A 548 -27.71 -28.32 -26.75
C ALA A 548 -28.72 -28.14 -25.59
N ALA A 549 -29.53 -29.18 -25.34
CA ALA A 549 -30.31 -29.44 -24.12
C ALA A 549 -31.25 -28.32 -23.59
N ALA A 550 -32.54 -28.40 -23.94
CA ALA A 550 -33.60 -27.70 -23.21
C ALA A 550 -33.81 -28.36 -21.82
N GLY A 551 -33.28 -27.75 -20.75
CA GLY A 551 -33.39 -28.31 -19.40
C GLY A 551 -32.67 -27.53 -18.29
N GLY A 552 -32.88 -26.21 -18.19
CA GLY A 552 -32.16 -25.40 -17.20
C GLY A 552 -32.53 -23.91 -17.15
N GLN A 553 -33.81 -23.58 -17.03
CA GLN A 553 -34.25 -22.18 -16.89
C GLN A 553 -33.82 -21.60 -15.53
N GLY A 554 -32.88 -20.64 -15.53
CA GLY A 554 -32.49 -19.91 -14.32
C GLY A 554 -31.24 -19.05 -14.45
N GLY A 555 -30.10 -19.61 -14.90
CA GLY A 555 -28.80 -18.93 -14.85
C GLY A 555 -28.50 -17.98 -16.02
N ILE A 556 -28.72 -18.43 -17.25
CA ILE A 556 -28.17 -17.77 -18.46
C ILE A 556 -28.72 -16.37 -18.74
N SER A 557 -29.97 -16.07 -18.35
CA SER A 557 -30.57 -14.76 -18.57
C SER A 557 -29.88 -13.64 -17.77
N ALA A 558 -29.25 -13.95 -16.63
CA ALA A 558 -28.55 -12.98 -15.81
C ALA A 558 -27.23 -12.52 -16.45
N LEU A 559 -26.53 -13.38 -17.20
CA LEU A 559 -25.32 -13.04 -17.93
C LEU A 559 -25.62 -12.07 -19.07
N GLY A 560 -26.62 -12.39 -19.89
CA GLY A 560 -27.10 -11.50 -20.95
C GLY A 560 -27.59 -10.15 -20.41
N ALA A 561 -28.28 -10.15 -19.27
CA ALA A 561 -28.71 -8.92 -18.60
C ALA A 561 -27.54 -8.08 -18.07
N SER A 562 -26.53 -8.69 -17.42
CA SER A 562 -25.36 -7.98 -16.89
C SER A 562 -24.51 -7.38 -18.02
N LEU A 563 -24.23 -8.16 -19.08
CA LEU A 563 -23.44 -7.67 -20.22
C LEU A 563 -24.18 -6.59 -21.02
N SER A 564 -25.50 -6.70 -21.23
CA SER A 564 -26.28 -5.68 -21.94
C SER A 564 -26.56 -4.42 -21.10
N ALA A 565 -26.73 -4.55 -19.78
CA ALA A 565 -26.82 -3.41 -18.86
C ALA A 565 -25.48 -2.66 -18.74
N GLY A 566 -24.36 -3.38 -18.84
CA GLY A 566 -23.04 -2.80 -19.11
C GLY A 566 -23.05 -2.04 -20.44
N LEU A 567 -23.26 -2.72 -21.57
CA LEU A 567 -23.18 -2.19 -22.94
C LEU A 567 -24.26 -1.14 -23.34
N GLY A 568 -24.82 -0.40 -22.38
CA GLY A 568 -25.73 0.73 -22.64
C GLY A 568 -27.14 0.33 -23.12
N GLY A 569 -27.51 -0.95 -22.99
CA GLY A 569 -28.80 -1.46 -23.47
C GLY A 569 -29.98 -1.02 -22.60
N ASN A 570 -30.89 -0.23 -23.18
CA ASN A 570 -32.13 0.22 -22.52
C ASN A 570 -33.17 -0.90 -22.22
N ASN A 571 -32.87 -2.17 -22.50
CA ASN A 571 -33.76 -3.31 -22.24
C ASN A 571 -33.72 -3.75 -20.76
N ALA A 572 -34.13 -2.85 -19.87
CA ALA A 572 -34.36 -3.16 -18.46
C ALA A 572 -35.46 -4.22 -18.31
N HIS A 573 -35.10 -5.43 -17.90
CA HIS A 573 -36.09 -6.39 -17.40
C HIS A 573 -36.57 -5.93 -16.02
N SER A 574 -37.85 -5.54 -15.94
CA SER A 574 -38.50 -5.09 -14.71
C SER A 574 -38.77 -6.24 -13.74
N GLY A 575 -37.76 -6.64 -12.97
CA GLY A 575 -37.91 -7.66 -11.93
C GLY A 575 -36.74 -7.69 -10.95
N ALA A 576 -37.04 -7.88 -9.66
CA ALA A 576 -36.06 -7.99 -8.57
C ALA A 576 -35.30 -9.34 -8.56
N SER A 577 -35.05 -9.91 -9.74
CA SER A 577 -34.48 -11.25 -9.95
C SER A 577 -33.33 -11.27 -10.96
N ALA A 578 -32.83 -10.10 -11.37
CA ALA A 578 -31.47 -10.01 -11.92
C ALA A 578 -30.49 -10.22 -10.77
N GLY A 579 -29.77 -11.35 -10.77
CA GLY A 579 -28.83 -11.68 -9.72
C GLY A 579 -27.66 -10.70 -9.65
N ASP A 580 -27.12 -10.49 -8.44
CA ASP A 580 -25.95 -9.64 -8.19
C ASP A 580 -24.66 -10.30 -8.72
N ALA A 581 -24.50 -10.27 -10.04
CA ALA A 581 -23.45 -11.00 -10.76
C ALA A 581 -22.04 -10.45 -10.52
N THR A 582 -21.91 -9.21 -10.05
CA THR A 582 -20.62 -8.61 -9.64
C THR A 582 -20.36 -8.74 -8.13
N GLY A 583 -21.40 -8.98 -7.32
CA GLY A 583 -21.34 -8.94 -5.86
C GLY A 583 -21.31 -7.53 -5.28
N ASP A 584 -21.53 -6.51 -6.11
CA ASP A 584 -21.48 -5.09 -5.72
C ASP A 584 -22.62 -4.74 -4.74
N GLY A 585 -23.79 -5.35 -4.91
CA GLY A 585 -24.95 -5.14 -4.04
C GLY A 585 -24.77 -5.75 -2.65
N ALA A 586 -24.35 -7.01 -2.58
CA ALA A 586 -24.04 -7.71 -1.35
C ALA A 586 -22.87 -7.05 -0.59
N PHE A 587 -21.84 -6.59 -1.31
CA PHE A 587 -20.76 -5.81 -0.73
C PHE A 587 -21.28 -4.51 -0.08
N MET A 588 -22.05 -3.70 -0.81
CA MET A 588 -22.57 -2.43 -0.26
C MET A 588 -23.53 -2.66 0.91
N GLN A 589 -24.34 -3.72 0.90
CA GLN A 589 -25.15 -4.12 2.05
C GLN A 589 -24.27 -4.45 3.26
N SER A 590 -23.16 -5.17 3.07
CA SER A 590 -22.19 -5.47 4.14
C SER A 590 -21.46 -4.24 4.68
N VAL A 591 -21.23 -3.22 3.84
CA VAL A 591 -20.67 -1.92 4.27
C VAL A 591 -21.70 -1.14 5.09
N LEU A 592 -22.92 -1.00 4.60
CA LEU A 592 -23.99 -0.24 5.27
C LEU A 592 -24.43 -0.90 6.60
N ALA A 593 -24.44 -2.24 6.67
CA ALA A 593 -24.68 -2.97 7.91
C ALA A 593 -23.64 -2.62 8.98
N ALA A 594 -22.35 -2.65 8.63
CA ALA A 594 -21.27 -2.32 9.59
C ALA A 594 -21.33 -0.85 10.07
N ILE A 595 -21.69 0.08 9.20
CA ILE A 595 -21.92 1.50 9.56
C ILE A 595 -23.11 1.62 10.54
N ASN A 596 -24.22 0.94 10.28
CA ASN A 596 -25.39 0.92 11.17
C ASN A 596 -25.09 0.25 12.53
N GLU A 597 -24.24 -0.77 12.53
CA GLU A 597 -23.68 -1.44 13.72
C GLU A 597 -22.58 -0.62 14.42
N ARG A 598 -22.27 0.59 13.93
CA ARG A 598 -21.31 1.55 14.50
C ARG A 598 -19.85 1.07 14.52
N HIS A 599 -19.46 0.27 13.54
CA HIS A 599 -18.04 -0.02 13.30
C HIS A 599 -17.27 1.24 12.90
N GLY A 600 -16.03 1.38 13.38
CA GLY A 600 -15.18 2.54 13.10
C GLY A 600 -14.59 2.57 11.69
N GLU A 601 -13.96 3.69 11.33
CA GLU A 601 -13.33 3.93 10.03
C GLU A 601 -12.40 2.79 9.57
N ASN A 602 -11.56 2.25 10.46
CA ASN A 602 -10.65 1.14 10.14
C ASN A 602 -11.38 -0.09 9.58
N ALA A 603 -12.53 -0.46 10.15
CA ALA A 603 -13.32 -1.59 9.69
C ALA A 603 -13.98 -1.34 8.32
N ILE A 604 -14.33 -0.08 8.01
CA ILE A 604 -14.85 0.31 6.69
C ILE A 604 -13.73 0.34 5.66
N ARG A 605 -12.57 0.93 5.99
CA ARG A 605 -11.34 0.89 5.18
C ARG A 605 -10.93 -0.55 4.88
N ALA A 606 -10.99 -1.46 5.86
CA ALA A 606 -10.71 -2.89 5.67
C ALA A 606 -11.68 -3.60 4.71
N LYS A 607 -12.97 -3.19 4.64
CA LYS A 607 -13.91 -3.71 3.63
C LYS A 607 -13.51 -3.28 2.22
N PHE A 608 -13.20 -2.01 2.01
CA PHE A 608 -12.75 -1.52 0.69
C PHE A 608 -11.39 -2.10 0.29
N ARG A 609 -10.44 -2.24 1.23
CA ARG A 609 -9.19 -3.00 1.02
C ARG A 609 -9.47 -4.42 0.51
N LYS A 610 -10.36 -5.17 1.17
CA LYS A 610 -10.72 -6.54 0.76
C LYS A 610 -11.43 -6.59 -0.60
N TRP A 611 -12.21 -5.57 -0.94
CA TRP A 611 -12.77 -5.42 -2.30
C TRP A 611 -11.66 -5.19 -3.34
N VAL A 612 -10.66 -4.36 -3.05
CA VAL A 612 -9.52 -4.11 -3.97
C VAL A 612 -8.60 -5.33 -4.11
N VAL A 613 -8.30 -6.07 -3.02
CA VAL A 613 -7.60 -7.37 -3.10
C VAL A 613 -8.39 -8.37 -3.97
N LYS A 614 -9.72 -8.38 -3.87
CA LYS A 614 -10.57 -9.20 -4.74
C LYS A 614 -10.43 -8.75 -6.19
N PHE A 615 -10.65 -7.47 -6.48
CA PHE A 615 -10.67 -6.90 -7.82
C PHE A 615 -9.34 -7.13 -8.56
N THR A 616 -8.20 -6.89 -7.93
CA THR A 616 -6.87 -7.11 -8.52
C THR A 616 -6.62 -8.58 -8.87
N ARG A 617 -7.03 -9.53 -7.99
CA ARG A 617 -6.92 -10.97 -8.26
C ARG A 617 -7.94 -11.48 -9.29
N LEU A 618 -9.13 -10.87 -9.38
CA LEU A 618 -10.08 -11.11 -10.47
C LEU A 618 -9.50 -10.63 -11.81
N ALA A 619 -8.87 -9.45 -11.83
CA ALA A 619 -8.25 -8.90 -13.03
C ALA A 619 -7.07 -9.75 -13.52
N ALA A 620 -6.20 -10.24 -12.62
CA ALA A 620 -5.12 -11.15 -13.01
C ALA A 620 -5.67 -12.40 -13.72
N SER A 621 -6.66 -13.06 -13.10
CA SER A 621 -7.31 -14.23 -13.68
C SER A 621 -8.19 -13.93 -14.90
N PHE A 622 -8.64 -12.69 -15.11
CA PHE A 622 -9.27 -12.24 -16.35
C PHE A 622 -8.25 -12.21 -17.48
N GLU A 623 -7.08 -11.60 -17.24
CA GLU A 623 -6.02 -11.48 -18.24
C GLU A 623 -5.52 -12.85 -18.72
N GLU A 624 -5.30 -13.79 -17.81
CA GLU A 624 -4.97 -15.18 -18.15
C GLU A 624 -6.05 -15.87 -18.99
N THR A 625 -7.33 -15.57 -18.72
CA THR A 625 -8.46 -16.21 -19.39
C THR A 625 -8.71 -15.63 -20.79
N VAL A 626 -8.37 -14.36 -21.02
CA VAL A 626 -8.60 -13.64 -22.29
C VAL A 626 -7.34 -13.58 -23.16
N TYR A 627 -6.18 -13.26 -22.58
CA TYR A 627 -4.91 -13.02 -23.29
C TYR A 627 -3.86 -14.13 -23.06
N GLY A 628 -4.16 -15.14 -22.24
CA GLY A 628 -3.27 -16.27 -21.96
C GLY A 628 -2.16 -15.99 -20.93
N ALA A 629 -1.97 -14.75 -20.50
CA ALA A 629 -1.04 -14.35 -19.45
C ALA A 629 -1.51 -13.05 -18.78
N SER A 630 -1.05 -12.79 -17.55
CA SER A 630 -1.30 -11.55 -16.81
C SER A 630 -0.01 -10.80 -16.52
N ALA A 631 -0.07 -9.47 -16.49
CA ALA A 631 1.00 -8.62 -15.96
C ALA A 631 0.87 -8.40 -14.43
N LEU A 632 -0.22 -8.89 -13.83
CA LEU A 632 -0.55 -8.75 -12.41
C LEU A 632 -0.18 -9.97 -11.56
N ASP A 633 0.49 -10.97 -12.14
CA ASP A 633 1.15 -12.03 -11.37
C ASP A 633 2.56 -12.32 -11.86
N ILE A 634 3.45 -12.61 -10.92
CA ILE A 634 4.89 -12.72 -11.13
C ILE A 634 5.32 -14.12 -10.72
N HIS A 635 5.33 -15.00 -11.72
CA HIS A 635 5.76 -16.38 -11.57
C HIS A 635 7.29 -16.44 -11.46
N ASN A 636 7.81 -17.13 -10.42
CA ASN A 636 9.23 -17.46 -10.38
C ASN A 636 9.53 -18.47 -11.50
N PRO A 637 10.56 -18.31 -12.36
CA PRO A 637 11.01 -19.39 -13.25
C PRO A 637 11.34 -20.70 -12.52
N ASP A 638 11.77 -20.61 -11.25
CA ASP A 638 12.04 -21.76 -10.36
C ASP A 638 10.80 -22.25 -9.58
N SER A 639 9.63 -21.60 -9.70
CA SER A 639 8.39 -22.16 -9.16
C SER A 639 7.93 -23.35 -10.00
N PRO A 640 7.46 -24.46 -9.39
CA PRO A 640 6.98 -25.62 -10.12
C PRO A 640 5.79 -25.27 -11.03
N LYS A 641 5.93 -25.59 -12.32
CA LYS A 641 5.06 -25.11 -13.39
C LYS A 641 3.78 -25.92 -13.49
N THR A 642 2.63 -25.24 -13.60
CA THR A 642 1.34 -25.88 -13.87
C THR A 642 1.23 -26.26 -15.35
N ASN A 643 1.64 -27.48 -15.71
CA ASN A 643 1.30 -28.05 -17.02
C ASN A 643 -0.20 -28.38 -17.08
N PHE A 644 -0.92 -27.77 -18.03
CA PHE A 644 -2.25 -28.24 -18.41
C PHE A 644 -2.13 -29.58 -19.17
N PRO A 645 -3.05 -30.54 -18.97
CA PRO A 645 -3.10 -31.76 -19.80
C PRO A 645 -3.47 -31.41 -21.25
N PRO A 646 -3.03 -32.18 -22.28
CA PRO A 646 -3.02 -33.65 -22.23
C PRO A 646 -1.90 -34.41 -22.99
N SER A 647 -1.51 -35.58 -22.48
CA SER A 647 -1.37 -36.81 -23.30
C SER A 647 -1.12 -38.05 -22.42
N GLU A 648 -1.95 -39.08 -22.57
CA GLU A 648 -1.64 -40.44 -22.08
C GLU A 648 -0.62 -41.10 -23.03
N ASP A 649 0.68 -40.88 -22.79
CA ASP A 649 1.79 -41.81 -23.09
C ASP A 649 3.16 -41.13 -22.90
N SER A 650 3.75 -41.26 -21.70
CA SER A 650 5.18 -41.04 -21.44
C SER A 650 5.57 -41.66 -20.08
N PRO A 651 6.37 -42.73 -20.05
CA PRO A 651 6.89 -43.29 -18.81
C PRO A 651 8.24 -42.67 -18.41
N ILE A 652 8.59 -42.84 -17.12
CA ILE A 652 9.90 -42.59 -16.45
C ILE A 652 10.06 -41.23 -15.75
N GLU A 653 10.72 -41.33 -14.59
CA GLU A 653 11.19 -40.30 -13.64
C GLU A 653 10.15 -39.43 -12.90
N ALA A 654 10.14 -39.59 -11.58
CA ALA A 654 9.35 -38.77 -10.66
C ALA A 654 10.06 -37.43 -10.42
N SER A 655 9.49 -36.37 -10.99
CA SER A 655 9.94 -34.99 -10.82
C SER A 655 9.86 -34.53 -9.36
N LYS A 656 10.71 -33.56 -8.98
CA LYS A 656 10.60 -32.84 -7.69
C LYS A 656 9.51 -31.75 -7.74
N GLU A 657 8.42 -31.99 -8.46
CA GLU A 657 7.34 -31.02 -8.60
C GLU A 657 6.43 -31.05 -7.37
N LEU A 658 6.04 -29.87 -6.89
CA LEU A 658 5.06 -29.77 -5.80
C LEU A 658 3.70 -30.28 -6.31
N PRO A 659 2.85 -30.86 -5.45
CA PRO A 659 1.54 -31.38 -5.87
C PRO A 659 0.67 -30.31 -6.55
N PRO A 660 -0.21 -30.68 -7.50
CA PRO A 660 -1.05 -29.72 -8.23
C PRO A 660 -2.06 -28.97 -7.32
N GLU A 661 -2.24 -29.38 -6.06
CA GLU A 661 -2.96 -28.59 -5.07
C GLU A 661 -2.18 -27.37 -4.54
N VAL A 662 -0.86 -27.39 -4.69
CA VAL A 662 0.11 -26.47 -4.09
C VAL A 662 0.65 -25.47 -5.11
N THR A 663 0.71 -25.84 -6.39
CA THR A 663 1.24 -25.01 -7.49
C THR A 663 0.26 -23.96 -8.05
N GLY A 664 -0.95 -23.87 -7.51
CA GLY A 664 -1.98 -22.93 -7.98
C GLY A 664 -1.87 -21.52 -7.40
N HIS A 665 -2.33 -20.53 -8.17
CA HIS A 665 -2.27 -19.10 -7.85
C HIS A 665 -3.60 -18.39 -8.16
N GLY A 666 -3.70 -17.10 -7.84
CA GLY A 666 -4.85 -16.26 -8.20
C GLY A 666 -6.10 -16.50 -7.35
N TYR A 667 -7.24 -15.92 -7.74
CA TYR A 667 -8.47 -16.00 -6.92
C TYR A 667 -9.09 -17.40 -6.93
N VAL A 668 -9.75 -17.78 -5.82
CA VAL A 668 -10.32 -19.12 -5.62
C VAL A 668 -11.85 -19.08 -5.72
N TRP A 669 -12.37 -19.82 -6.71
CA TRP A 669 -13.81 -20.01 -6.94
C TRP A 669 -14.30 -21.39 -6.51
N PRO A 670 -15.56 -21.53 -6.03
CA PRO A 670 -16.17 -22.84 -5.77
C PRO A 670 -16.39 -23.71 -7.02
N SER A 671 -16.44 -23.11 -8.22
CA SER A 671 -16.57 -23.83 -9.50
C SER A 671 -16.07 -23.00 -10.68
N ALA A 672 -15.74 -23.66 -11.80
CA ALA A 672 -15.36 -22.99 -13.05
C ALA A 672 -16.50 -22.14 -13.64
N GLN A 673 -17.76 -22.52 -13.40
CA GLN A 673 -18.91 -21.71 -13.81
C GLN A 673 -19.01 -20.42 -12.99
N ALA A 674 -18.69 -20.46 -11.68
CA ALA A 674 -18.61 -19.25 -10.87
C ALA A 674 -17.48 -18.32 -11.35
N LYS A 675 -16.30 -18.87 -11.73
CA LYS A 675 -15.22 -18.11 -12.38
C LYS A 675 -15.73 -17.41 -13.64
N ASN A 676 -16.29 -18.16 -14.59
CA ASN A 676 -16.74 -17.62 -15.87
C ASN A 676 -17.78 -16.50 -15.69
N ASN A 677 -18.77 -16.71 -14.81
CA ASN A 677 -19.82 -15.73 -14.53
C ASN A 677 -19.28 -14.43 -13.91
N GLU A 678 -18.36 -14.53 -12.94
CA GLU A 678 -17.82 -13.37 -12.20
C GLU A 678 -16.79 -12.58 -13.03
N LEU A 679 -16.04 -13.25 -13.91
CA LEU A 679 -15.17 -12.58 -14.88
C LEU A 679 -15.98 -11.86 -15.97
N ALA A 680 -17.06 -12.49 -16.47
CA ALA A 680 -17.94 -11.88 -17.46
C ALA A 680 -18.63 -10.61 -16.92
N SER A 681 -19.14 -10.64 -15.68
CA SER A 681 -19.83 -9.49 -15.07
C SER A 681 -18.90 -8.31 -14.74
N ASN A 682 -17.61 -8.57 -14.50
CA ASN A 682 -16.60 -7.55 -14.25
C ASN A 682 -15.81 -7.13 -15.50
N ALA A 683 -16.07 -7.70 -16.68
CA ALA A 683 -15.24 -7.51 -17.88
C ALA A 683 -15.04 -6.03 -18.25
N THR A 684 -16.11 -5.23 -18.31
CA THR A 684 -16.03 -3.80 -18.66
C THR A 684 -15.29 -2.96 -17.61
N ARG A 685 -15.40 -3.33 -16.33
CA ARG A 685 -14.69 -2.68 -15.21
C ARG A 685 -13.19 -2.97 -15.28
N ILE A 686 -12.82 -4.23 -15.53
CA ILE A 686 -11.42 -4.67 -15.63
C ILE A 686 -10.75 -4.02 -16.84
N GLU A 687 -11.35 -4.12 -18.03
CA GLU A 687 -10.83 -3.54 -19.27
C GLU A 687 -10.68 -2.01 -19.20
N GLY A 688 -11.62 -1.34 -18.52
CA GLY A 688 -11.55 0.09 -18.26
C GLY A 688 -10.44 0.51 -17.27
N TRP A 689 -9.96 -0.40 -16.41
CA TRP A 689 -8.86 -0.14 -15.46
C TRP A 689 -7.49 -0.48 -16.06
N ARG A 690 -7.38 -1.54 -16.89
CA ARG A 690 -6.13 -2.03 -17.52
C ARG A 690 -5.39 -1.00 -18.38
N ASN A 691 -6.05 0.09 -18.75
CA ASN A 691 -5.49 1.16 -19.58
C ASN A 691 -5.22 2.44 -18.78
N THR A 692 -5.14 2.36 -17.44
CA THR A 692 -5.04 3.52 -16.53
C THR A 692 -3.72 3.60 -15.79
N ARG A 693 -3.37 4.82 -15.34
CA ARG A 693 -2.21 5.08 -14.48
C ARG A 693 -2.17 4.18 -13.23
N SER A 694 -3.33 3.90 -12.63
CA SER A 694 -3.45 3.02 -11.45
C SER A 694 -3.00 1.58 -11.73
N TYR A 695 -3.35 1.03 -12.90
CA TYR A 695 -2.94 -0.33 -13.29
C TYR A 695 -1.43 -0.42 -13.54
N TYR A 696 -0.85 0.52 -14.29
CA TYR A 696 0.60 0.51 -14.55
C TYR A 696 1.43 0.72 -13.28
N ASN A 697 1.00 1.60 -12.38
CA ASN A 697 1.63 1.79 -11.08
C ASN A 697 1.54 0.51 -10.22
N PHE A 698 0.40 -0.19 -10.25
CA PHE A 698 0.25 -1.45 -9.52
C PHE A 698 1.14 -2.59 -10.08
N ILE A 699 1.43 -2.64 -11.39
CA ILE A 699 2.46 -3.56 -11.94
C ILE A 699 3.84 -3.26 -11.34
N GLN A 700 4.25 -1.99 -11.29
CA GLN A 700 5.52 -1.59 -10.68
C GLN A 700 5.59 -1.95 -9.19
N ASP A 701 4.48 -1.78 -8.47
CA ASP A 701 4.39 -2.10 -7.04
C ASP A 701 4.49 -3.61 -6.80
N LEU A 702 3.83 -4.42 -7.64
CA LEU A 702 3.95 -5.87 -7.61
C LEU A 702 5.39 -6.32 -7.89
N ALA A 703 6.07 -5.73 -8.87
CA ALA A 703 7.48 -6.03 -9.18
C ALA A 703 8.41 -5.67 -8.01
N THR A 704 8.25 -4.48 -7.43
CA THR A 704 9.04 -4.01 -6.27
C THR A 704 8.79 -4.90 -5.05
N TYR A 705 7.53 -5.15 -4.71
CA TYR A 705 7.13 -6.05 -3.63
C TYR A 705 7.61 -7.50 -3.83
N TYR A 706 7.73 -7.97 -5.07
CA TYR A 706 8.24 -9.30 -5.39
C TYR A 706 9.74 -9.46 -5.13
N VAL A 707 10.55 -8.39 -5.29
CA VAL A 707 11.98 -8.41 -4.92
C VAL A 707 12.14 -8.72 -3.43
N HIS A 708 11.36 -8.06 -2.56
CA HIS A 708 11.46 -8.18 -1.11
C HIS A 708 10.54 -9.24 -0.48
N ARG A 709 9.73 -9.97 -1.27
CA ARG A 709 8.82 -11.02 -0.78
C ARG A 709 9.62 -12.22 -0.20
N PRO A 710 9.44 -12.61 1.08
CA PRO A 710 10.16 -13.76 1.65
C PRO A 710 9.83 -15.10 0.99
N VAL A 711 8.56 -15.52 1.02
CA VAL A 711 8.07 -16.74 0.34
C VAL A 711 7.68 -16.40 -1.09
N LYS A 712 8.51 -16.78 -2.07
CA LYS A 712 8.28 -16.55 -3.50
C LYS A 712 7.71 -17.76 -4.24
N GLN A 713 7.93 -18.94 -3.69
CA GLN A 713 7.62 -20.23 -4.31
C GLN A 713 6.15 -20.67 -4.18
N LEU A 714 5.33 -19.98 -3.37
CA LEU A 714 3.90 -20.26 -3.18
C LEU A 714 3.06 -18.96 -3.16
N ASP A 715 1.86 -19.00 -3.76
CA ASP A 715 0.83 -17.99 -3.49
C ASP A 715 0.10 -18.33 -2.18
N LEU A 716 0.62 -17.79 -1.07
CA LEU A 716 0.05 -17.99 0.27
C LEU A 716 -1.43 -17.56 0.37
N GLN A 717 -1.87 -16.56 -0.40
CA GLN A 717 -3.27 -16.13 -0.44
C GLN A 717 -4.14 -17.16 -1.14
N HIS A 718 -3.68 -17.76 -2.24
CA HIS A 718 -4.40 -18.83 -2.94
C HIS A 718 -4.54 -20.08 -2.06
N LEU A 719 -3.45 -20.53 -1.44
CA LEU A 719 -3.45 -21.71 -0.57
C LEU A 719 -4.36 -21.53 0.66
N HIS A 720 -4.33 -20.34 1.26
CA HIS A 720 -5.21 -19.98 2.37
C HIS A 720 -6.68 -19.90 1.93
N ASP A 721 -6.97 -19.21 0.82
CA ASP A 721 -8.32 -19.14 0.24
C ASP A 721 -8.86 -20.53 -0.12
N ARG A 722 -8.03 -21.48 -0.56
CA ARG A 722 -8.43 -22.88 -0.81
C ARG A 722 -8.89 -23.58 0.46
N LEU A 723 -8.14 -23.46 1.57
CA LEU A 723 -8.54 -23.99 2.87
C LEU A 723 -9.83 -23.32 3.40
N ALA A 724 -10.05 -22.04 3.07
CA ALA A 724 -11.21 -21.27 3.53
C ALA A 724 -12.49 -21.48 2.72
N LYS A 725 -12.38 -21.66 1.39
CA LYS A 725 -13.52 -21.64 0.45
C LYS A 725 -13.90 -23.02 -0.10
N LEU A 726 -12.96 -23.97 -0.17
CA LEU A 726 -13.18 -25.27 -0.84
C LEU A 726 -13.37 -26.41 0.16
N ARG A 727 -14.18 -27.40 -0.24
CA ARG A 727 -14.27 -28.69 0.47
C ARG A 727 -13.22 -29.65 -0.09
N LEU A 728 -12.00 -29.53 0.41
CA LEU A 728 -10.85 -30.33 0.00
C LEU A 728 -10.90 -31.76 0.57
N GLY A 729 -10.32 -32.72 -0.15
CA GLY A 729 -10.08 -34.07 0.38
C GLY A 729 -8.98 -34.10 1.46
N HIS A 730 -8.89 -35.19 2.21
CA HIS A 730 -7.85 -35.36 3.25
C HIS A 730 -6.42 -35.31 2.69
N GLU A 731 -6.21 -35.83 1.48
CA GLU A 731 -4.91 -35.77 0.81
C GLU A 731 -4.58 -34.35 0.32
N GLN A 732 -5.51 -33.75 -0.41
CA GLN A 732 -5.40 -32.37 -0.92
C GLN A 732 -5.15 -31.33 0.18
N SER A 733 -5.85 -31.46 1.31
CA SER A 733 -5.64 -30.57 2.46
C SER A 733 -4.33 -30.85 3.17
N ALA A 734 -3.91 -32.12 3.32
CA ALA A 734 -2.59 -32.47 3.85
C ALA A 734 -1.45 -31.85 3.00
N ASN A 735 -1.52 -31.94 1.68
CA ASN A 735 -0.54 -31.36 0.76
C ASN A 735 -0.37 -29.85 1.00
N ILE A 736 -1.48 -29.11 1.16
CA ILE A 736 -1.46 -27.67 1.45
C ILE A 736 -0.91 -27.39 2.86
N TYR A 737 -1.30 -28.15 3.88
CA TYR A 737 -0.77 -27.96 5.25
C TYR A 737 0.75 -28.18 5.30
N PHE A 738 1.26 -29.27 4.70
CA PHE A 738 2.70 -29.51 4.63
C PHE A 738 3.43 -28.43 3.83
N ALA A 739 2.89 -27.99 2.69
CA ALA A 739 3.48 -26.90 1.90
C ALA A 739 3.60 -25.60 2.70
N LEU A 740 2.58 -25.23 3.48
CA LEU A 740 2.62 -24.04 4.34
C LEU A 740 3.60 -24.19 5.51
N CYS A 741 3.61 -25.34 6.20
CA CYS A 741 4.52 -25.57 7.33
C CYS A 741 5.99 -25.58 6.90
N ASN A 742 6.28 -26.17 5.74
CA ASN A 742 7.64 -26.34 5.19
C ASN A 742 8.17 -25.11 4.44
N SER A 743 7.34 -24.10 4.15
CA SER A 743 7.75 -22.88 3.41
C SER A 743 7.86 -21.63 4.29
N ILE A 744 7.41 -21.69 5.55
CA ILE A 744 7.35 -20.53 6.45
C ILE A 744 8.06 -20.91 7.75
N HIS A 745 9.22 -20.31 8.02
CA HIS A 745 10.04 -20.59 9.19
C HIS A 745 10.44 -19.35 9.98
N SER A 746 10.83 -18.28 9.28
CA SER A 746 11.33 -17.02 9.82
C SER A 746 10.22 -16.01 10.13
N GLU A 747 10.56 -14.99 10.92
CA GLU A 747 9.67 -13.90 11.33
C GLU A 747 9.13 -13.10 10.14
N GLN A 748 9.94 -12.94 9.07
CA GLN A 748 9.51 -12.25 7.84
C GLN A 748 8.50 -13.08 7.05
N GLU A 749 8.71 -14.39 6.91
CA GLU A 749 7.76 -15.30 6.24
C GLU A 749 6.45 -15.43 7.05
N ILE A 750 6.54 -15.46 8.39
CA ILE A 750 5.37 -15.42 9.28
C ILE A 750 4.64 -14.07 9.13
N SER A 751 5.35 -12.94 9.03
CA SER A 751 4.75 -11.62 8.79
C SER A 751 4.04 -11.55 7.42
N GLN A 752 4.61 -12.12 6.36
CA GLN A 752 3.95 -12.26 5.06
C GLN A 752 2.65 -13.05 5.19
N LEU A 753 2.67 -14.22 5.86
CA LEU A 753 1.47 -15.01 6.12
C LEU A 753 0.43 -14.25 6.95
N LEU A 754 0.84 -13.54 8.00
CA LEU A 754 -0.06 -12.78 8.86
C LEU A 754 -0.70 -11.60 8.12
N SER A 755 0.01 -10.95 7.20
CA SER A 755 -0.57 -9.92 6.33
C SER A 755 -1.61 -10.49 5.35
N VAL A 756 -1.41 -11.71 4.84
CA VAL A 756 -2.41 -12.46 4.06
C VAL A 756 -3.64 -12.81 4.92
N ILE A 757 -3.40 -13.32 6.13
CA ILE A 757 -4.44 -13.70 7.11
C ILE A 757 -5.27 -12.50 7.61
N ALA A 758 -4.69 -11.31 7.63
CA ALA A 758 -5.39 -10.06 7.93
C ALA A 758 -6.24 -9.57 6.75
N ASN A 759 -5.61 -9.41 5.58
CA ASN A 759 -6.19 -8.66 4.45
C ASN A 759 -6.98 -9.52 3.46
N GLY A 760 -6.95 -10.85 3.59
CA GLY A 760 -7.53 -11.77 2.60
C GLY A 760 -9.07 -11.81 2.54
N VAL A 761 -9.56 -12.50 1.49
CA VAL A 761 -10.91 -12.30 0.92
C VAL A 761 -11.77 -13.57 1.04
N TRP A 762 -12.02 -14.02 2.27
CA TRP A 762 -12.99 -15.08 2.57
C TRP A 762 -14.23 -14.51 3.29
N GLU A 763 -15.41 -15.03 2.94
CA GLU A 763 -16.67 -14.65 3.59
C GLU A 763 -16.89 -15.45 4.87
N TYR A 764 -16.91 -14.78 6.01
CA TYR A 764 -17.31 -15.40 7.28
C TYR A 764 -18.83 -15.45 7.38
N LYS A 765 -19.42 -16.66 7.27
CA LYS A 765 -20.83 -16.88 7.63
C LYS A 765 -20.98 -16.82 9.15
N ALA A 766 -21.46 -15.68 9.63
CA ALA A 766 -21.38 -15.30 11.03
C ALA A 766 -22.16 -16.23 11.96
N ALA A 767 -21.48 -16.72 12.99
CA ALA A 767 -22.07 -17.46 14.11
C ALA A 767 -21.42 -17.15 15.48
N SER A 768 -20.35 -16.35 15.52
CA SER A 768 -19.67 -15.97 16.76
C SER A 768 -18.88 -14.65 16.59
N ASN A 769 -19.12 -13.67 17.48
CA ASN A 769 -18.46 -12.36 17.46
C ASN A 769 -17.10 -12.40 18.19
N SER A 770 -16.14 -13.21 17.73
CA SER A 770 -14.80 -13.26 18.34
C SER A 770 -13.69 -13.69 17.39
N GLY A 771 -12.75 -12.77 17.12
CA GLY A 771 -11.45 -13.03 16.51
C GLY A 771 -11.40 -12.97 14.99
N GLN A 772 -10.25 -12.53 14.44
CA GLN A 772 -9.93 -12.58 13.01
C GLN A 772 -9.91 -14.04 12.54
N PRO A 773 -10.84 -14.48 11.66
CA PRO A 773 -11.03 -15.90 11.39
C PRO A 773 -9.97 -16.51 10.47
N GLY A 774 -9.05 -15.73 9.89
CA GLY A 774 -8.05 -16.25 8.94
C GLY A 774 -7.17 -17.36 9.51
N LEU A 775 -6.64 -17.21 10.74
CA LEU A 775 -5.80 -18.25 11.36
C LEU A 775 -6.60 -19.53 11.72
N MET A 776 -7.93 -19.46 11.80
CA MET A 776 -8.79 -20.64 12.04
C MET A 776 -8.56 -21.72 10.99
N TYR A 777 -8.46 -21.33 9.71
CA TYR A 777 -8.36 -22.29 8.60
C TYR A 777 -7.03 -23.06 8.61
N ILE A 778 -5.96 -22.49 9.18
CA ILE A 778 -4.73 -23.21 9.49
C ILE A 778 -4.92 -24.06 10.75
N GLY A 779 -5.54 -23.51 11.80
CA GLY A 779 -5.89 -24.21 13.04
C GLY A 779 -6.70 -25.49 12.85
N MET A 780 -7.56 -25.56 11.83
CA MET A 780 -8.33 -26.75 11.48
C MET A 780 -7.46 -27.96 11.10
N GLY A 781 -6.19 -27.76 10.72
CA GLY A 781 -5.22 -28.83 10.49
C GLY A 781 -4.95 -29.68 11.74
N LEU A 782 -5.13 -29.13 12.94
CA LEU A 782 -5.07 -29.87 14.21
C LEU A 782 -6.18 -30.92 14.37
N LEU A 783 -7.23 -30.85 13.55
CA LEU A 783 -8.35 -31.80 13.53
C LEU A 783 -8.27 -32.74 12.30
N HIS A 784 -7.19 -32.68 11.53
CA HIS A 784 -7.00 -33.51 10.34
C HIS A 784 -6.83 -35.01 10.69
N PRO A 785 -7.32 -35.97 9.87
CA PRO A 785 -7.20 -37.40 10.18
C PRO A 785 -5.76 -37.93 10.24
N ARG A 786 -4.87 -37.49 9.34
CA ARG A 786 -3.44 -37.86 9.37
C ARG A 786 -2.75 -37.27 10.62
N MET A 787 -2.00 -38.10 11.33
CA MET A 787 -1.27 -37.71 12.54
C MET A 787 -0.18 -36.69 12.26
N GLU A 788 0.63 -36.93 11.22
CA GLU A 788 1.75 -36.07 10.81
C GLU A 788 1.28 -34.62 10.60
N VAL A 789 0.18 -34.45 9.85
CA VAL A 789 -0.41 -33.13 9.55
C VAL A 789 -0.78 -32.37 10.84
N ARG A 790 -1.32 -33.05 11.85
CA ARG A 790 -1.65 -32.40 13.13
C ARG A 790 -0.39 -31.90 13.84
N GLU A 791 0.70 -32.65 13.74
CA GLU A 791 1.95 -32.37 14.48
C GLU A 791 2.79 -31.27 13.83
N GLU A 792 2.86 -31.24 12.49
CA GLU A 792 3.47 -30.14 11.73
C GLU A 792 2.67 -28.84 11.91
N VAL A 793 1.34 -28.90 11.78
CA VAL A 793 0.47 -27.73 12.01
C VAL A 793 0.55 -27.26 13.47
N ALA A 794 0.73 -28.17 14.44
CA ALA A 794 0.97 -27.77 15.82
C ALA A 794 2.29 -27.02 15.99
N GLU A 795 3.39 -27.50 15.40
CA GLU A 795 4.69 -26.82 15.50
C GLU A 795 4.66 -25.45 14.82
N PHE A 796 4.08 -25.38 13.62
CA PHE A 796 3.88 -24.15 12.87
C PHE A 796 3.05 -23.12 13.67
N LEU A 797 1.96 -23.55 14.31
CA LEU A 797 1.16 -22.68 15.20
C LEU A 797 1.92 -22.29 16.48
N GLY A 798 2.86 -23.11 16.95
CA GLY A 798 3.80 -22.75 18.02
C GLY A 798 4.70 -21.59 17.61
N ARG A 799 5.32 -21.68 16.42
CA ARG A 799 6.16 -20.61 15.84
C ARG A 799 5.35 -19.31 15.60
N ILE A 800 4.11 -19.43 15.12
CA ILE A 800 3.19 -18.27 15.00
C ILE A 800 2.85 -17.69 16.38
N ARG A 801 2.63 -18.50 17.41
CA ARG A 801 2.32 -18.01 18.77
C ARG A 801 3.48 -17.19 19.39
N GLU A 802 4.72 -17.52 19.05
CA GLU A 802 5.92 -16.88 19.61
C GLU A 802 6.31 -15.57 18.88
N HIS A 803 5.84 -15.38 17.64
CA HIS A 803 6.07 -14.19 16.83
C HIS A 803 5.39 -12.91 17.39
N GLU A 804 6.06 -11.75 17.30
CA GLU A 804 5.60 -10.43 17.80
C GLU A 804 4.14 -10.12 17.42
N ALA A 805 3.78 -10.26 16.14
CA ALA A 805 2.40 -10.08 15.68
C ALA A 805 1.53 -11.33 15.90
N GLY A 806 2.14 -12.51 15.85
CA GLY A 806 1.41 -13.78 15.81
C GLY A 806 0.78 -14.16 17.15
N ARG A 807 1.33 -13.68 18.28
CA ARG A 807 0.71 -13.79 19.62
C ARG A 807 -0.73 -13.24 19.65
N HIS A 808 -1.03 -12.21 18.87
CA HIS A 808 -2.37 -11.61 18.77
C HIS A 808 -3.35 -12.47 17.98
N PHE A 809 -2.94 -13.00 16.82
CA PHE A 809 -3.79 -13.91 16.05
C PHE A 809 -4.02 -15.23 16.82
N TRP A 810 -3.01 -15.71 17.55
CA TRP A 810 -3.12 -16.86 18.44
C TRP A 810 -4.10 -16.62 19.61
N SER A 811 -4.07 -15.45 20.27
CA SER A 811 -4.99 -15.16 21.38
C SER A 811 -6.45 -15.11 20.93
N GLN A 812 -6.70 -14.71 19.68
CA GLN A 812 -8.00 -14.63 19.04
C GLN A 812 -8.56 -15.99 18.57
N LEU A 813 -7.73 -17.03 18.44
CA LEU A 813 -8.20 -18.37 18.05
C LEU A 813 -9.23 -18.92 19.04
N ALA A 814 -10.26 -19.59 18.52
CA ALA A 814 -11.28 -20.21 19.35
C ALA A 814 -10.69 -21.27 20.30
N ARG A 815 -11.26 -21.35 21.51
CA ARG A 815 -10.73 -22.18 22.61
C ARG A 815 -10.55 -23.66 22.24
N PHE A 816 -11.38 -24.21 21.36
CA PHE A 816 -11.27 -25.62 20.93
C PHE A 816 -10.01 -25.89 20.09
N ILE A 817 -9.57 -24.94 19.26
CA ILE A 817 -8.31 -25.03 18.49
C ILE A 817 -7.12 -25.01 19.45
N ARG A 818 -7.12 -24.11 20.45
CA ARG A 818 -6.05 -24.03 21.45
C ARG A 818 -5.95 -25.31 22.31
N ILE A 819 -7.09 -25.88 22.72
CA ILE A 819 -7.11 -27.18 23.41
C ILE A 819 -6.67 -28.34 22.49
N ALA A 820 -6.99 -28.30 21.19
CA ALA A 820 -6.50 -29.29 20.23
C ALA A 820 -4.97 -29.21 20.05
N TRP A 821 -4.40 -28.00 20.08
CA TRP A 821 -2.95 -27.78 20.04
C TRP A 821 -2.25 -28.34 21.28
N GLU A 822 -2.73 -28.00 22.48
CA GLU A 822 -2.22 -28.51 23.77
C GLU A 822 -2.21 -30.05 23.79
N ARG A 823 -3.31 -30.67 23.35
CA ARG A 823 -3.42 -32.14 23.27
C ARG A 823 -2.45 -32.74 22.27
N THR A 824 -2.34 -32.17 21.08
CA THR A 824 -1.44 -32.67 20.02
C THR A 824 0.02 -32.57 20.45
N MET A 825 0.42 -31.46 21.06
CA MET A 825 1.79 -31.29 21.58
C MET A 825 2.11 -32.28 22.71
N ASN A 826 1.21 -32.45 23.68
CA ASN A 826 1.43 -33.44 24.75
C ASN A 826 1.56 -34.87 24.17
N LEU A 827 0.71 -35.24 23.20
CA LEU A 827 0.77 -36.55 22.52
C LEU A 827 1.98 -36.73 21.58
N ARG A 828 2.63 -35.64 21.16
CA ARG A 828 3.91 -35.65 20.43
C ARG A 828 5.07 -35.89 21.38
N VAL A 829 5.16 -35.09 22.45
CA VAL A 829 6.18 -35.25 23.51
C VAL A 829 6.13 -36.64 24.12
N GLU A 830 4.92 -37.10 24.49
CA GLU A 830 4.70 -38.47 24.99
C GLU A 830 5.13 -39.58 24.02
N ARG A 831 5.26 -39.31 22.73
CA ARG A 831 5.73 -40.29 21.74
C ARG A 831 7.25 -40.21 21.55
N LEU A 832 7.80 -39.01 21.50
CA LEU A 832 9.26 -38.80 21.46
C LEU A 832 9.92 -39.43 22.69
N GLU A 833 9.40 -39.18 23.90
CA GLU A 833 9.87 -39.86 25.12
C GLU A 833 9.76 -41.40 25.06
N LYS A 834 8.79 -41.95 24.31
CA LYS A 834 8.63 -43.40 24.16
C LYS A 834 9.60 -43.98 23.12
N LEU A 835 9.99 -43.19 22.12
CA LEU A 835 11.01 -43.56 21.13
C LEU A 835 12.41 -43.49 21.74
N GLU A 836 12.75 -42.42 22.46
CA GLU A 836 14.01 -42.29 23.20
C GLU A 836 14.21 -43.48 24.17
N ARG A 837 13.17 -43.85 24.94
CA ARG A 837 13.18 -45.03 25.85
C ARG A 837 13.13 -46.39 25.15
N LEU A 838 13.11 -46.43 23.82
CA LEU A 838 13.29 -47.63 22.99
C LEU A 838 14.67 -47.66 22.35
N ASP A 839 15.22 -46.50 21.94
CA ASP A 839 16.59 -46.38 21.43
C ASP A 839 17.65 -46.50 22.55
N GLU A 840 17.28 -46.24 23.81
CA GLU A 840 18.09 -46.49 25.02
C GLU A 840 18.15 -47.98 25.46
N LYS A 841 17.61 -48.95 24.68
CA LYS A 841 17.44 -50.37 25.10
C LYS A 841 18.00 -51.42 24.17
#